data_AF-A0A7S0FN56-F1
#
_entry.id   AF-A0A7S0FN56-F1
#
_cell.length_a   1.000
_cell.length_b   1.000
_cell.length_c   1.000
_cell.angle_alpha   90.00
_cell.angle_beta   90.00
_cell.angle_gamma   90.00
#
_symmetry.space_group_name_H-M   'P 1'
#
loop_
_entity.id
_entity.type
_entity.pdbx_description
1 polymer ?
#
loop_
_entity_poly.entity_id
_entity_poly.type
_entity_poly.pdbx_seq_one_letter_code
_entity_poly.pdbx_strand_id
1 'polypeptide(L)'
;VGCFQRGSSKRADAITKAALQSPEKGKQAYGGDESFREQSSASSATQVSSSSSVELRYARFTIAGVPGEKHAVFVPDSLLLTAPVLAQVCRALGREMPSLLLAGASSPCHPARMSTPQLRRCPGMQQLMAEARSSLGLQEEGEDGEAASASAFAGCCSCRPRISTGSEDLEGGVGSEAEVAGRAALVDVSNRVLEQKLVAAVSSVANAAFRTNVWTLTGPKVSNFEVFLQQCIESGEVEVFRLVVAHVQDRAYMEDELPRQLMQTLFNHSQVMSADSVDHFQSVHLHGDLWNPAKNNSHPEFFEHGYDYWSFDSWDHEMLEGHPLTQWPWPHGDLFFLFYREEATTGAATSEVDWQYRTKVSLDWDAIPFTPEALAPLGYVFIGGKGSPTKKTLLQSMKLSKPVVLLNNTPNAAKQMSLLVNAVKRVWERSPVTACAPFLADGARATSSKELLQALLPAKLLQHVESEFDCHGMDGEDRLTTADVACVLDLARRRPQAFRETVCVLDPLHEARGCMVSKLMPALTSHHSGARELSSGASQRTLVLRGWELHLRLAQRARCFRRMATALIVATAMVIVLSTFLAVVMVYLHLRKNVTAYLPHMNIEIIFTPLETTCFLSICLLVLPLTAGILATLQSHYKPSQKWAAVHMTASQVVSELYMFLGNVGPYTADPVANQRRLETSLRELVEHLGRSGVHEEGLPAGADADDGPPEPEPGELQRRVQRELYGSSPSGRRAASLRASGAGWGWTSLLAEGGPEAKDLAAPLTAEAYVETRIAPLRRHYSEWAQSHSWLRTVLNVAFALFLSVGSGLGASGLSLWIPAALSLATFAATLAHWLVPQEVLTAVNRALSALNDLDLRWQGSDIRENRSEATKRRLITVTEKNSLAVAMTLSRATLFLSEDSDGWRGGMPVSPEKDSDKDLERRCEATVPFESRPPQRRDLDM
;
A
#
# COMPACT_ATOMS: atom_id res chain seq x y z
N VAL A 1 24.71 10.91 -44.54
CA VAL A 1 26.17 11.11 -44.49
C VAL A 1 26.62 11.03 -43.03
N GLY A 2 27.45 10.04 -42.69
CA GLY A 2 28.29 9.98 -41.48
C GLY A 2 27.63 9.60 -40.14
N CYS A 3 27.58 8.30 -39.81
CA CYS A 3 27.48 7.83 -38.42
C CYS A 3 28.83 8.00 -37.72
N PHE A 4 28.89 8.76 -36.62
CA PHE A 4 30.06 8.82 -35.73
C PHE A 4 29.79 7.99 -34.47
N GLN A 5 30.52 6.89 -34.32
CA GLN A 5 30.61 6.10 -33.09
C GLN A 5 31.23 6.95 -31.97
N ARG A 6 30.57 6.98 -30.81
CA ARG A 6 31.12 7.58 -29.59
C ARG A 6 31.81 6.48 -28.78
N GLY A 7 33.13 6.47 -28.83
CA GLY A 7 33.99 5.67 -27.95
C GLY A 7 33.95 6.22 -26.53
N SER A 8 33.86 5.32 -25.55
CA SER A 8 33.96 5.62 -24.13
C SER A 8 35.37 6.10 -23.77
N SER A 9 35.48 7.17 -23.00
CA SER A 9 36.71 7.49 -22.26
C SER A 9 36.38 7.64 -20.79
N LYS A 10 36.99 6.75 -19.99
CA LYS A 10 37.11 6.84 -18.53
C LYS A 10 38.41 7.58 -18.21
N ARG A 11 38.32 8.67 -17.43
CA ARG A 11 39.29 9.18 -16.43
C ARG A 11 38.70 10.49 -15.90
N ALA A 12 38.26 10.51 -14.64
CA ALA A 12 39.05 10.91 -13.48
C ALA A 12 39.49 12.38 -13.58
N ASP A 13 38.87 13.25 -12.77
CA ASP A 13 39.61 14.06 -11.81
C ASP A 13 38.69 14.62 -10.72
N ALA A 14 39.16 14.42 -9.50
CA ALA A 14 38.71 15.05 -8.28
C ALA A 14 39.48 16.37 -8.08
N ILE A 15 39.04 17.15 -7.08
CA ILE A 15 39.67 18.35 -6.50
C ILE A 15 39.26 19.67 -7.18
N THR A 16 38.30 20.38 -6.56
CA THR A 16 38.58 21.73 -6.02
C THR A 16 37.63 22.02 -4.86
N LYS A 17 38.21 22.38 -3.71
CA LYS A 17 37.55 22.80 -2.47
C LYS A 17 37.70 24.32 -2.35
N ALA A 18 36.68 24.96 -1.78
CA ALA A 18 36.68 26.29 -1.16
C ALA A 18 36.89 27.52 -2.07
N ALA A 19 35.91 28.41 -2.12
CA ALA A 19 35.91 29.63 -1.29
C ALA A 19 34.75 30.58 -1.69
N LEU A 20 34.34 31.38 -0.69
CA LEU A 20 33.70 32.71 -0.77
C LEU A 20 32.16 32.81 -0.74
N GLN A 21 31.74 33.35 0.42
CA GLN A 21 30.87 34.52 0.57
C GLN A 21 29.36 34.33 0.37
N SER A 22 28.73 34.13 1.53
CA SER A 22 27.42 34.68 1.89
C SER A 22 27.25 36.14 1.43
N PRO A 23 26.09 36.48 0.83
CA PRO A 23 25.53 37.81 0.91
C PRO A 23 24.32 37.85 1.86
N GLU A 24 24.39 38.81 2.77
CA GLU A 24 23.31 39.36 3.57
C GLU A 24 22.08 39.81 2.76
N LYS A 25 21.02 40.09 3.52
CA LYS A 25 19.74 40.78 3.21
C LYS A 25 18.62 39.81 2.85
N GLY A 26 17.47 39.83 3.50
CA GLY A 26 16.93 40.70 4.54
C GLY A 26 15.44 40.35 4.60
N LYS A 27 14.86 40.20 5.80
CA LYS A 27 13.41 40.08 5.93
C LYS A 27 12.92 40.98 7.05
N GLN A 28 12.06 41.88 6.61
CA GLN A 28 11.22 42.77 7.41
C GLN A 28 10.43 41.99 8.46
N ALA A 29 10.37 42.60 9.64
CA ALA A 29 9.47 42.24 10.72
C ALA A 29 8.02 42.61 10.37
N TYR A 30 7.08 41.82 10.90
CA TYR A 30 5.82 42.34 11.44
C TYR A 30 5.52 41.54 12.70
N GLY A 31 5.41 42.25 13.82
CA GLY A 31 4.89 41.75 15.08
C GLY A 31 3.42 42.14 15.25
N GLY A 32 2.81 41.63 16.32
CA GLY A 32 1.49 42.03 16.78
C GLY A 32 0.92 41.04 17.78
N ASP A 33 1.27 41.23 19.06
CA ASP A 33 0.39 40.88 20.17
C ASP A 33 -0.85 41.79 20.13
N GLU A 34 -2.03 41.27 20.43
CA GLU A 34 -2.92 41.93 21.41
C GLU A 34 -4.00 40.97 21.92
N SER A 35 -4.09 40.93 23.24
CA SER A 35 -5.19 40.47 24.06
C SER A 35 -6.48 41.23 23.78
N PHE A 36 -7.63 40.55 23.70
CA PHE A 36 -8.90 41.17 24.12
C PHE A 36 -9.89 40.14 24.67
N ARG A 37 -10.52 40.57 25.76
CA ARG A 37 -11.53 39.93 26.60
C ARG A 37 -12.88 40.44 26.10
N GLU A 38 -13.81 39.56 25.74
CA GLU A 38 -15.20 39.99 25.56
C GLU A 38 -16.20 38.92 25.98
N GLN A 39 -17.08 39.35 26.88
CA GLN A 39 -18.32 38.69 27.28
C GLN A 39 -19.31 38.78 26.11
N SER A 40 -20.09 37.75 25.87
CA SER A 40 -21.34 37.88 25.12
C SER A 40 -22.35 36.85 25.60
N SER A 41 -23.41 37.41 26.19
CA SER A 41 -24.65 36.79 26.61
C SER A 41 -25.53 36.37 25.43
N ALA A 42 -26.10 35.17 25.56
CA ALA A 42 -27.43 34.73 25.13
C ALA A 42 -28.00 35.19 23.78
N SER A 43 -28.24 34.21 22.89
CA SER A 43 -29.57 34.02 22.31
C SER A 43 -29.78 32.57 21.88
N SER A 44 -31.05 32.20 21.89
CA SER A 44 -31.67 30.88 22.01
C SER A 44 -32.03 30.21 20.68
N ALA A 45 -32.29 28.89 20.76
CA ALA A 45 -32.85 27.96 19.77
C ALA A 45 -31.79 27.30 18.87
N THR A 46 -31.54 25.99 18.90
CA THR A 46 -32.48 24.86 18.90
C THR A 46 -31.84 23.70 19.68
N GLN A 47 -32.55 23.18 20.67
CA GLN A 47 -32.10 22.13 21.58
C GLN A 47 -32.03 20.79 20.84
N VAL A 48 -30.91 20.53 20.17
CA VAL A 48 -30.50 19.17 19.82
C VAL A 48 -30.12 18.53 21.16
N SER A 49 -30.84 17.49 21.56
CA SER A 49 -30.57 16.68 22.75
C SER A 49 -29.07 16.41 22.84
N SER A 50 -28.38 17.05 23.79
CA SER A 50 -27.00 16.75 24.12
C SER A 50 -26.96 15.27 24.47
N SER A 51 -26.41 14.45 23.56
CA SER A 51 -26.06 13.07 23.86
C SER A 51 -25.18 13.14 25.10
N SER A 52 -25.69 12.67 26.24
CA SER A 52 -24.90 12.52 27.46
C SER A 52 -23.67 11.72 27.08
N SER A 53 -22.52 12.37 27.01
CA SER A 53 -21.26 11.70 26.75
C SER A 53 -21.06 10.72 27.89
N VAL A 54 -21.20 9.43 27.58
CA VAL A 54 -20.99 8.37 28.56
C VAL A 54 -19.56 8.51 29.07
N GLU A 55 -19.43 8.63 30.39
CA GLU A 55 -18.19 8.96 31.06
C GLU A 55 -17.42 7.67 31.36
N LEU A 56 -16.32 7.44 30.62
CA LEU A 56 -15.41 6.32 30.91
C LEU A 56 -14.61 6.63 32.18
N ARG A 57 -14.35 5.62 33.00
CA ARG A 57 -13.48 5.77 34.18
C ARG A 57 -12.17 5.02 33.98
N TYR A 58 -11.09 5.54 34.55
CA TYR A 58 -9.74 5.02 34.41
C TYR A 58 -9.08 4.87 35.78
N ALA A 59 -8.36 3.77 35.97
CA ALA A 59 -7.48 3.54 37.11
C ALA A 59 -6.14 2.94 36.67
N ARG A 60 -5.05 3.43 37.23
CA ARG A 60 -3.72 2.80 37.12
C ARG A 60 -3.43 2.00 38.38
N PHE A 61 -2.87 0.81 38.25
CA PHE A 61 -2.60 -0.05 39.40
C PHE A 61 -1.38 -0.96 39.21
N THR A 62 -0.88 -1.54 40.29
CA THR A 62 0.15 -2.59 40.29
C THR A 62 -0.31 -3.75 41.18
N ILE A 63 0.09 -4.96 40.83
CA ILE A 63 -0.21 -6.17 41.59
C ILE A 63 1.08 -6.65 42.25
N ALA A 64 1.06 -6.88 43.57
CA ALA A 64 2.23 -7.42 44.27
C ALA A 64 2.69 -8.76 43.66
N GLY A 65 3.97 -8.87 43.32
CA GLY A 65 4.56 -10.06 42.72
C GLY A 65 4.42 -10.17 41.19
N VAL A 66 3.65 -9.27 40.56
CA VAL A 66 3.55 -9.19 39.09
C VAL A 66 4.27 -7.93 38.62
N PRO A 67 5.21 -8.04 37.66
CA PRO A 67 5.92 -6.88 37.15
C PRO A 67 5.02 -5.99 36.28
N GLY A 68 5.31 -4.68 36.29
CA GLY A 68 4.71 -3.68 35.41
C GLY A 68 3.51 -2.93 36.00
N GLU A 69 3.31 -1.70 35.50
CA GLU A 69 2.09 -0.92 35.76
C GLU A 69 0.96 -1.42 34.86
N LYS A 70 -0.25 -1.49 35.44
CA LYS A 70 -1.46 -1.99 34.80
C LYS A 70 -2.49 -0.86 34.69
N HIS A 71 -3.33 -0.92 33.67
CA HIS A 71 -4.31 0.11 33.34
C HIS A 71 -5.72 -0.50 33.32
N ALA A 72 -6.68 0.03 34.06
CA ALA A 72 -8.08 -0.39 34.00
C ALA A 72 -8.94 0.75 33.46
N VAL A 73 -9.78 0.45 32.47
CA VAL A 73 -10.80 1.34 31.91
C VAL A 73 -12.16 0.71 32.18
N PHE A 74 -12.95 1.34 33.04
CA PHE A 74 -14.30 0.89 33.36
C PHE A 74 -15.29 1.41 32.32
N VAL A 75 -16.07 0.50 31.76
CA VAL A 75 -17.02 0.77 30.68
C VAL A 75 -18.41 0.34 31.16
N PRO A 76 -19.41 1.23 31.18
CA PRO A 76 -20.76 0.78 31.51
C PRO A 76 -21.27 -0.20 30.44
N ASP A 77 -21.97 -1.24 30.85
CA ASP A 77 -22.54 -2.27 29.94
C ASP A 77 -23.59 -1.71 28.95
N SER A 78 -24.11 -0.51 29.23
CA SER A 78 -24.94 0.26 28.32
C SER A 78 -24.17 0.84 27.11
N LEU A 79 -22.85 0.93 27.20
CA LEU A 79 -21.98 1.47 26.16
C LEU A 79 -21.33 0.34 25.33
N LEU A 80 -21.71 0.28 24.06
CA LEU A 80 -21.03 -0.59 23.10
C LEU A 80 -19.61 -0.05 22.83
N LEU A 81 -18.59 -0.89 23.03
CA LEU A 81 -17.21 -0.50 22.74
C LEU A 81 -16.97 -0.47 21.23
N THR A 82 -17.10 0.72 20.65
CA THR A 82 -16.92 0.98 19.21
C THR A 82 -15.53 1.53 18.90
N ALA A 83 -15.10 1.46 17.63
CA ALA A 83 -13.81 2.02 17.20
C ALA A 83 -13.57 3.50 17.61
N PRO A 84 -14.56 4.42 17.58
CA PRO A 84 -14.36 5.79 18.08
C PRO A 84 -14.08 5.87 19.58
N VAL A 85 -14.75 5.04 20.39
CA VAL A 85 -14.54 4.98 21.84
C VAL A 85 -13.14 4.45 22.12
N LEU A 86 -12.74 3.36 21.46
CA LEU A 86 -11.39 2.83 21.58
C LEU A 86 -10.34 3.84 21.12
N ALA A 87 -10.60 4.62 20.07
CA ALA A 87 -9.67 5.65 19.60
C ALA A 87 -9.48 6.78 20.61
N GLN A 88 -10.52 7.13 21.39
CA GLN A 88 -10.40 8.07 22.50
C GLN A 88 -9.56 7.48 23.63
N VAL A 89 -9.80 6.21 23.98
CA VAL A 89 -9.03 5.49 25.00
C VAL A 89 -7.56 5.40 24.61
N CYS A 90 -7.26 4.97 23.38
CA CYS A 90 -5.89 4.88 22.87
C CYS A 90 -5.21 6.26 22.86
N ARG A 91 -5.91 7.31 22.42
CA ARG A 91 -5.37 8.67 22.44
C ARG A 91 -5.04 9.14 23.85
N ALA A 92 -5.92 8.87 24.82
CA ALA A 92 -5.68 9.24 26.22
C ALA A 92 -4.52 8.44 26.84
N LEU A 93 -4.31 7.19 26.42
CA LEU A 93 -3.19 6.34 26.86
C LEU A 93 -1.89 6.57 26.06
N GLY A 94 -1.87 7.48 25.08
CA GLY A 94 -0.71 7.67 24.20
C GLY A 94 -0.41 6.46 23.29
N ARG A 95 -1.43 5.64 22.97
CA ARG A 95 -1.32 4.44 22.14
C ARG A 95 -1.94 4.63 20.75
N GLU A 96 -1.46 3.87 19.77
CA GLU A 96 -2.02 3.84 18.42
C GLU A 96 -3.20 2.86 18.32
N MET A 97 -4.19 3.19 17.48
CA MET A 97 -5.30 2.28 17.16
C MET A 97 -4.80 1.07 16.36
N PRO A 98 -5.39 -0.13 16.52
CA PRO A 98 -5.07 -1.29 15.70
C PRO A 98 -5.47 -1.06 14.25
N SER A 99 -4.67 -1.55 13.31
CA SER A 99 -5.11 -1.72 11.91
C SER A 99 -5.87 -3.03 11.67
N LEU A 100 -5.71 -4.02 12.54
CA LEU A 100 -6.33 -5.34 12.46
C LEU A 100 -6.36 -5.96 13.86
N LEU A 101 -7.35 -6.79 14.15
CA LEU A 101 -7.35 -7.73 15.26
C LEU A 101 -7.10 -9.14 14.73
N LEU A 102 -6.33 -9.98 15.41
CA LEU A 102 -5.97 -11.32 14.97
C LEU A 102 -6.41 -12.34 16.03
N ALA A 103 -7.51 -13.04 15.81
CA ALA A 103 -8.02 -14.03 16.75
C ALA A 103 -7.41 -15.42 16.58
N GLY A 104 -6.91 -16.00 17.67
CA GLY A 104 -6.65 -17.43 17.73
C GLY A 104 -7.95 -18.22 17.62
N ALA A 105 -8.06 -19.08 16.62
CA ALA A 105 -9.11 -20.09 16.48
C ALA A 105 -8.48 -21.46 16.71
N SER A 106 -8.27 -21.81 17.97
CA SER A 106 -7.71 -23.10 18.37
C SER A 106 -8.73 -23.98 19.09
N SER A 107 -8.49 -25.29 19.06
CA SER A 107 -9.05 -26.18 20.08
C SER A 107 -8.42 -25.82 21.43
N PRO A 108 -9.12 -25.95 22.58
CA PRO A 108 -8.53 -25.69 23.91
C PRO A 108 -7.36 -26.61 24.27
N CYS A 109 -7.07 -27.61 23.43
CA CYS A 109 -6.05 -28.62 23.67
C CYS A 109 -4.66 -28.01 23.88
N HIS A 110 -4.07 -28.33 25.04
CA HIS A 110 -2.69 -27.96 25.36
C HIS A 110 -1.71 -28.37 24.24
N PRO A 111 -0.70 -27.56 23.87
CA PRO A 111 0.31 -27.90 22.85
C PRO A 111 0.97 -29.26 23.06
N ALA A 112 1.31 -29.60 24.31
CA ALA A 112 1.87 -30.90 24.66
C ALA A 112 0.89 -32.09 24.45
N ARG A 113 -0.39 -31.84 24.18
CA ARG A 113 -1.40 -32.85 23.85
C ARG A 113 -1.87 -32.77 22.39
N MET A 114 -1.23 -31.94 21.56
CA MET A 114 -1.62 -31.76 20.17
C MET A 114 -1.20 -32.92 19.24
N SER A 115 -0.27 -33.80 19.63
CA SER A 115 0.14 -34.94 18.79
C SER A 115 -0.90 -36.06 18.77
N THR A 116 -1.92 -35.88 17.94
CA THR A 116 -2.87 -36.96 17.68
C THR A 116 -2.18 -38.09 16.89
N PRO A 117 -2.67 -39.34 16.99
CA PRO A 117 -2.15 -40.45 16.19
C PRO A 117 -2.15 -40.16 14.68
N GLN A 118 -3.15 -39.43 14.19
CA GLN A 118 -3.26 -39.01 12.78
C GLN A 118 -2.15 -38.04 12.39
N LEU A 119 -1.83 -37.08 13.27
CA LEU A 119 -0.75 -36.12 13.03
C LEU A 119 0.62 -36.82 13.03
N ARG A 120 0.84 -37.80 13.92
CA ARG A 120 2.08 -38.58 13.99
C ARG A 120 2.36 -39.41 12.74
N ARG A 121 1.32 -39.77 11.98
CA ARG A 121 1.44 -40.46 10.69
C ARG A 121 1.77 -39.53 9.52
N CYS A 122 1.67 -38.21 9.68
CA CYS A 122 1.98 -37.27 8.61
C CYS A 122 3.48 -37.26 8.28
N PRO A 123 3.89 -37.14 7.00
CA PRO A 123 5.31 -37.16 6.60
C PRO A 123 6.19 -36.17 7.36
N GLY A 124 5.71 -34.95 7.57
CA GLY A 124 6.46 -33.91 8.30
C GLY A 124 6.69 -34.22 9.78
N MET A 125 5.79 -34.98 10.41
CA MET A 125 5.97 -35.42 11.79
C MET A 125 6.81 -36.70 11.87
N GLN A 126 6.75 -37.57 10.86
CA GLN A 126 7.56 -38.80 10.82
C GLN A 126 9.06 -38.51 10.89
N GLN A 127 9.53 -37.46 10.21
CA GLN A 127 10.92 -37.03 10.30
C GLN A 127 11.29 -36.65 11.75
N LEU A 128 10.44 -35.88 12.41
CA LEU A 128 10.63 -35.48 13.81
C LEU A 128 10.62 -36.68 14.77
N MET A 129 9.70 -37.63 14.55
CA MET A 129 9.63 -38.87 15.32
C MET A 129 10.89 -39.73 15.11
N ALA A 130 11.44 -39.78 13.89
CA ALA A 130 12.68 -40.49 13.60
C ALA A 130 13.89 -39.82 14.30
N GLU A 131 13.98 -38.50 14.25
CA GLU A 131 15.02 -37.72 14.97
C GLU A 131 14.91 -37.92 16.50
N ALA A 132 13.69 -37.96 17.04
CA ALA A 132 13.43 -38.22 18.45
C ALA A 132 13.80 -39.66 18.86
N ARG A 133 13.48 -40.67 18.03
CA ARG A 133 13.91 -42.06 18.25
C ARG A 133 15.43 -42.19 18.29
N SER A 134 16.10 -41.57 17.31
CA SER A 134 17.56 -41.54 17.26
C SER A 134 18.16 -40.86 18.49
N SER A 135 17.53 -39.81 19.01
CA SER A 135 18.01 -39.08 20.20
C SER A 135 17.81 -39.84 21.50
N LEU A 136 16.77 -40.68 21.58
CA LEU A 136 16.48 -41.54 22.73
C LEU A 136 17.30 -42.84 22.73
N GLY A 137 18.14 -43.08 21.71
CA GLY A 137 18.89 -44.32 21.58
C GLY A 137 18.00 -45.54 21.29
N LEU A 138 16.76 -45.32 20.87
CA LEU A 138 15.88 -46.37 20.36
C LEU A 138 16.34 -46.70 18.94
N GLN A 139 17.43 -47.48 18.84
CA GLN A 139 17.79 -48.12 17.58
C GLN A 139 16.64 -49.06 17.21
N GLU A 140 16.19 -49.01 15.96
CA GLU A 140 15.39 -50.12 15.45
C GLU A 140 16.29 -51.35 15.57
N GLU A 141 15.95 -52.25 16.49
CA GLU A 141 16.60 -53.56 16.56
C GLU A 141 16.48 -54.14 15.16
N GLY A 142 17.62 -54.21 14.49
CA GLY A 142 17.66 -54.57 13.08
C GLY A 142 16.89 -55.86 12.88
N GLU A 143 15.90 -55.81 11.99
CA GLU A 143 15.61 -56.97 11.16
C GLU A 143 16.85 -57.23 10.30
N ASP A 144 17.92 -57.72 10.94
CA ASP A 144 19.10 -58.30 10.32
C ASP A 144 18.67 -59.68 9.78
N GLY A 145 17.82 -59.64 8.76
CA GLY A 145 17.24 -60.81 8.14
C GLY A 145 16.77 -60.47 6.72
N GLU A 146 17.65 -60.70 5.75
CA GLU A 146 17.34 -60.77 4.32
C GLU A 146 17.37 -59.45 3.51
N ALA A 147 18.54 -58.80 3.54
CA ALA A 147 18.97 -57.93 2.44
C ALA A 147 19.29 -58.77 1.18
N ALA A 148 18.30 -58.99 0.32
CA ALA A 148 18.51 -59.36 -1.08
C ALA A 148 17.85 -58.34 -2.02
N SER A 149 18.70 -57.48 -2.58
CA SER A 149 18.55 -56.72 -3.83
C SER A 149 17.22 -56.00 -4.12
N ALA A 150 17.21 -54.68 -3.93
CA ALA A 150 16.41 -53.78 -4.76
C ALA A 150 16.98 -52.36 -4.77
N SER A 151 18.13 -52.18 -5.43
CA SER A 151 18.50 -50.87 -5.97
C SER A 151 18.09 -50.81 -7.44
N ALA A 152 17.46 -49.68 -7.81
CA ALA A 152 17.07 -49.26 -9.16
C ALA A 152 15.73 -49.82 -9.69
N PHE A 153 14.64 -49.09 -9.44
CA PHE A 153 13.68 -48.74 -10.49
C PHE A 153 12.89 -47.48 -10.09
N ALA A 154 13.38 -46.33 -10.54
CA ALA A 154 12.53 -45.16 -10.74
C ALA A 154 11.75 -45.40 -12.05
N GLY A 155 10.50 -45.84 -11.95
CA GLY A 155 9.69 -46.08 -13.14
C GLY A 155 8.27 -46.57 -12.85
N CYS A 156 7.32 -45.67 -13.06
CA CYS A 156 5.94 -45.92 -13.47
C CYS A 156 4.98 -46.63 -12.48
N CYS A 157 4.00 -45.87 -12.02
CA CYS A 157 2.81 -46.32 -11.30
C CYS A 157 1.97 -47.30 -12.14
N SER A 158 1.78 -48.52 -11.65
CA SER A 158 0.51 -49.26 -11.69
C SER A 158 0.62 -50.50 -10.78
N CYS A 159 -0.51 -50.96 -10.26
CA CYS A 159 -0.71 -52.13 -9.39
C CYS A 159 -0.62 -51.87 -7.87
N ARG A 160 -1.78 -51.45 -7.36
CA ARG A 160 -2.28 -51.46 -5.98
C ARG A 160 -2.20 -52.88 -5.37
N PRO A 161 -1.65 -53.10 -4.15
CA PRO A 161 -1.90 -54.32 -3.43
C PRO A 161 -3.24 -54.22 -2.69
N ARG A 162 -3.93 -55.36 -2.67
CA ARG A 162 -5.22 -55.60 -2.05
C ARG A 162 -5.03 -55.55 -0.53
N ILE A 163 -5.57 -54.52 0.12
CA ILE A 163 -5.67 -54.47 1.60
C ILE A 163 -6.64 -55.59 1.99
N SER A 164 -6.10 -56.68 2.53
CA SER A 164 -6.87 -57.67 3.27
C SER A 164 -7.33 -57.01 4.57
N THR A 165 -8.63 -56.74 4.65
CA THR A 165 -9.34 -56.44 5.89
C THR A 165 -9.35 -57.71 6.74
N GLY A 166 -8.26 -57.95 7.48
CA GLY A 166 -8.25 -58.85 8.63
C GLY A 166 -8.71 -58.04 9.83
N SER A 167 -9.80 -58.47 10.48
CA SER A 167 -10.25 -57.92 11.75
C SER A 167 -9.19 -58.21 12.82
N GLU A 168 -8.55 -57.15 13.33
CA GLU A 168 -7.77 -57.20 14.57
C GLU A 168 -8.73 -57.29 15.75
N ASP A 169 -9.26 -58.49 15.99
CA ASP A 169 -9.63 -58.95 17.33
C ASP A 169 -8.48 -59.84 17.80
N LEU A 170 -7.39 -59.21 18.24
CA LEU A 170 -6.26 -59.88 18.88
C LEU A 170 -6.12 -59.34 20.30
N GLU A 171 -6.74 -60.08 21.20
CA GLU A 171 -6.53 -60.02 22.64
C GLU A 171 -5.04 -60.19 22.98
N GLY A 172 -4.53 -59.33 23.87
CA GLY A 172 -3.69 -59.79 24.97
C GLY A 172 -2.23 -60.13 24.70
N GLY A 173 -1.60 -59.58 23.66
CA GLY A 173 -0.14 -59.55 23.61
C GLY A 173 0.40 -58.62 24.70
N VAL A 174 0.94 -59.18 25.79
CA VAL A 174 1.71 -58.44 26.80
C VAL A 174 2.95 -57.88 26.13
N GLY A 175 2.82 -56.73 25.46
CA GLY A 175 3.96 -55.93 25.07
C GLY A 175 4.78 -55.69 26.34
N SER A 176 6.08 -55.97 26.26
CA SER A 176 7.01 -55.70 27.36
C SER A 176 6.74 -54.29 27.87
N GLU A 177 6.60 -54.10 29.20
CA GLU A 177 6.38 -52.77 29.79
C GLU A 177 7.42 -51.74 29.28
N ALA A 178 8.61 -52.21 28.92
CA ALA A 178 9.66 -51.40 28.29
C ALA A 178 9.26 -50.81 26.91
N GLU A 179 8.50 -51.54 26.09
CA GLU A 179 8.03 -51.05 24.79
C GLU A 179 6.92 -50.01 24.95
N VAL A 180 6.00 -50.23 25.89
CA VAL A 180 4.94 -49.26 26.22
C VAL A 180 5.56 -47.99 26.79
N ALA A 181 6.54 -48.12 27.69
CA ALA A 181 7.31 -47.00 28.24
C ALA A 181 8.10 -46.26 27.15
N GLY A 182 8.75 -46.98 26.23
CA GLY A 182 9.48 -46.39 25.11
C GLY A 182 8.59 -45.60 24.16
N ARG A 183 7.39 -46.12 23.86
CA ARG A 183 6.39 -45.41 23.04
C ARG A 183 5.88 -44.15 23.74
N ALA A 184 5.63 -44.20 25.05
CA ALA A 184 5.22 -43.03 25.84
C ALA A 184 6.31 -41.95 25.85
N ALA A 185 7.56 -42.33 26.14
CA ALA A 185 8.69 -41.41 26.14
C ALA A 185 8.92 -40.75 24.77
N LEU A 186 8.76 -41.50 23.67
CA LEU A 186 8.87 -40.95 22.33
C LEU A 186 7.77 -39.93 22.04
N VAL A 187 6.53 -40.20 22.47
CA VAL A 187 5.40 -39.28 22.31
C VAL A 187 5.64 -38.01 23.11
N ASP A 188 6.16 -38.11 24.34
CA ASP A 188 6.46 -36.96 25.19
C ASP A 188 7.58 -36.08 24.61
N VAL A 189 8.66 -36.69 24.11
CA VAL A 189 9.72 -35.92 23.43
C VAL A 189 9.17 -35.21 22.20
N SER A 190 8.36 -35.90 21.40
CA SER A 190 7.78 -35.33 20.18
C SER A 190 6.81 -34.20 20.48
N ASN A 191 6.02 -34.33 21.55
CA ASN A 191 5.14 -33.29 22.07
C ASN A 191 5.93 -32.07 22.51
N ARG A 192 7.02 -32.24 23.26
CA ARG A 192 7.89 -31.14 23.71
C ARG A 192 8.53 -30.40 22.54
N VAL A 193 9.02 -31.13 21.52
CA VAL A 193 9.60 -30.46 20.35
C VAL A 193 8.52 -29.75 19.53
N LEU A 194 7.36 -30.37 19.33
CA LEU A 194 6.23 -29.74 18.65
C LEU A 194 5.79 -28.46 19.38
N GLU A 195 5.69 -28.51 20.70
CA GLU A 195 5.40 -27.36 21.56
C GLU A 195 6.42 -26.24 21.37
N GLN A 196 7.72 -26.53 21.46
CA GLN A 196 8.77 -25.52 21.23
C GLN A 196 8.69 -24.88 19.83
N LYS A 197 8.37 -25.69 18.80
CA LYS A 197 8.21 -25.20 17.42
C LYS A 197 6.94 -24.37 17.25
N LEU A 198 5.84 -24.78 17.87
CA LEU A 198 4.58 -24.02 17.88
C LEU A 198 4.74 -22.70 18.62
N VAL A 199 5.39 -22.69 19.78
CA VAL A 199 5.73 -21.47 20.52
C VAL A 199 6.55 -20.54 19.62
N ALA A 200 7.59 -21.04 18.95
CA ALA A 200 8.38 -20.24 18.03
C ALA A 200 7.57 -19.68 16.83
N ALA A 201 6.61 -20.44 16.31
CA ALA A 201 5.73 -20.00 15.24
C ALA A 201 4.72 -18.95 15.72
N VAL A 202 4.10 -19.14 16.89
CA VAL A 202 3.21 -18.16 17.53
C VAL A 202 3.98 -16.87 17.85
N SER A 203 5.21 -16.96 18.35
CA SER A 203 6.08 -15.78 18.53
C SER A 203 6.38 -15.08 17.20
N SER A 204 6.50 -15.82 16.10
CA SER A 204 6.69 -15.25 14.77
C SER A 204 5.43 -14.56 14.24
N VAL A 205 4.25 -15.12 14.53
CA VAL A 205 2.94 -14.50 14.28
C VAL A 205 2.79 -13.21 15.07
N ALA A 206 3.10 -13.22 16.37
CA ALA A 206 3.07 -12.03 17.23
C ALA A 206 4.04 -10.95 16.72
N ASN A 207 5.27 -11.32 16.37
CA ASN A 207 6.26 -10.39 15.81
C ASN A 207 5.79 -9.79 14.47
N ALA A 208 5.21 -10.60 13.58
CA ALA A 208 4.64 -10.09 12.34
C ALA A 208 3.46 -9.15 12.63
N ALA A 209 2.54 -9.55 13.52
CA ALA A 209 1.39 -8.76 13.94
C ALA A 209 1.84 -7.38 14.45
N PHE A 210 2.84 -7.35 15.34
CA PHE A 210 3.46 -6.13 15.83
C PHE A 210 4.02 -5.23 14.72
N ARG A 211 4.83 -5.78 13.80
CA ARG A 211 5.38 -5.03 12.66
C ARG A 211 4.29 -4.42 11.78
N THR A 212 3.09 -4.99 11.84
CA THR A 212 1.92 -4.56 11.06
C THR A 212 0.86 -3.83 11.86
N ASN A 213 1.14 -3.45 13.12
CA ASN A 213 0.18 -2.82 14.04
C ASN A 213 -1.15 -3.61 14.16
N VAL A 214 -1.04 -4.93 14.16
CA VAL A 214 -2.13 -5.87 14.36
C VAL A 214 -2.14 -6.26 15.83
N TRP A 215 -3.29 -6.16 16.48
CA TRP A 215 -3.46 -6.65 17.85
C TRP A 215 -3.90 -8.10 17.80
N THR A 216 -3.37 -8.96 18.67
CA THR A 216 -3.74 -10.39 18.67
C THR A 216 -4.76 -10.66 19.75
N LEU A 217 -5.92 -11.18 19.40
CA LEU A 217 -6.93 -11.66 20.34
C LEU A 217 -6.63 -13.13 20.68
N THR A 218 -6.42 -13.42 21.95
CA THR A 218 -6.31 -14.78 22.48
C THR A 218 -7.28 -14.96 23.62
N GLY A 219 -7.94 -16.11 23.64
CA GLY A 219 -8.78 -16.48 24.76
C GLY A 219 -9.48 -17.79 24.45
N PRO A 220 -9.56 -18.72 25.41
CA PRO A 220 -10.49 -19.83 25.31
C PRO A 220 -11.92 -19.27 25.35
N LYS A 221 -12.90 -20.03 24.84
CA LYS A 221 -14.35 -19.77 25.03
C LYS A 221 -14.80 -19.76 26.50
N VAL A 222 -13.87 -19.86 27.46
CA VAL A 222 -14.16 -20.00 28.88
C VAL A 222 -13.70 -18.78 29.68
N SER A 223 -13.01 -17.76 29.14
CA SER A 223 -12.81 -16.50 29.88
C SER A 223 -12.44 -15.30 29.02
N ASN A 224 -13.23 -14.22 29.17
CA ASN A 224 -12.90 -12.79 29.04
C ASN A 224 -11.56 -12.44 28.37
N PHE A 225 -11.65 -11.81 27.18
CA PHE A 225 -10.64 -11.73 26.11
C PHE A 225 -9.28 -11.21 26.57
N GLU A 226 -8.17 -11.84 26.19
CA GLU A 226 -6.86 -11.19 26.12
C GLU A 226 -6.59 -10.70 24.68
N VAL A 227 -5.99 -9.53 24.55
CA VAL A 227 -5.72 -8.80 23.32
C VAL A 227 -4.30 -8.29 23.39
N PHE A 228 -3.33 -9.04 22.92
CA PHE A 228 -1.94 -8.62 22.82
C PHE A 228 -1.80 -7.42 21.85
N LEU A 229 -1.63 -6.24 22.40
CA LEU A 229 -0.91 -5.12 21.81
C LEU A 229 0.58 -5.40 22.00
N GLN A 230 1.47 -4.74 21.28
CA GLN A 230 2.90 -4.91 21.50
C GLN A 230 3.57 -3.56 21.23
N GLN A 231 4.25 -3.02 22.23
CA GLN A 231 5.04 -1.78 22.20
C GLN A 231 5.88 -1.78 23.49
N CYS A 232 7.21 -1.65 23.52
CA CYS A 232 8.11 -0.80 22.73
C CYS A 232 9.49 -1.46 22.48
N ILE A 233 10.26 -0.88 21.56
CA ILE A 233 11.65 -1.20 21.21
C ILE A 233 12.56 -0.18 21.90
N GLU A 234 12.74 -0.28 23.21
CA GLU A 234 13.84 0.46 23.87
C GLU A 234 15.11 -0.40 23.99
N SER A 235 15.03 -1.72 23.75
CA SER A 235 16.15 -2.66 23.90
C SER A 235 16.35 -3.64 22.73
N GLY A 236 15.53 -3.58 21.67
CA GLY A 236 15.51 -4.59 20.61
C GLY A 236 14.70 -5.85 20.93
N GLU A 237 14.15 -5.95 22.14
CA GLU A 237 13.17 -6.97 22.51
C GLU A 237 11.74 -6.46 22.31
N VAL A 238 10.83 -7.37 21.99
CA VAL A 238 9.47 -7.02 21.63
C VAL A 238 8.56 -7.25 22.83
N GLU A 239 8.22 -6.20 23.59
CA GLU A 239 7.41 -6.32 24.80
C GLU A 239 5.91 -6.33 24.48
N VAL A 240 5.25 -7.45 24.81
CA VAL A 240 3.83 -7.69 24.57
C VAL A 240 3.00 -6.93 25.61
N PHE A 241 2.14 -6.02 25.16
CA PHE A 241 1.18 -5.25 25.94
C PHE A 241 -0.21 -5.91 25.88
N ARG A 242 -0.69 -6.53 26.94
CA ARG A 242 -1.92 -7.35 26.97
C ARG A 242 -3.15 -6.51 27.32
N LEU A 243 -4.03 -6.21 26.38
CA LEU A 243 -5.37 -5.73 26.70
C LEU A 243 -6.25 -6.91 27.18
N VAL A 244 -7.13 -6.72 28.14
CA VAL A 244 -8.02 -7.75 28.63
C VAL A 244 -9.44 -7.20 28.78
N VAL A 245 -10.48 -7.98 28.49
CA VAL A 245 -11.86 -7.50 28.50
C VAL A 245 -12.73 -8.35 29.42
N ALA A 246 -13.21 -7.79 30.53
CA ALA A 246 -13.99 -8.46 31.58
C ALA A 246 -15.37 -7.87 31.75
N HIS A 247 -16.23 -8.64 32.39
CA HIS A 247 -17.29 -8.10 33.23
C HIS A 247 -16.84 -8.08 34.70
N VAL A 248 -16.86 -6.94 35.40
CA VAL A 248 -16.39 -6.85 36.80
C VAL A 248 -17.27 -7.61 37.77
N GLN A 249 -18.55 -7.73 37.44
CA GLN A 249 -19.53 -8.53 38.18
C GLN A 249 -19.64 -9.96 37.64
N ASP A 250 -18.61 -10.47 36.96
CA ASP A 250 -18.56 -11.88 36.58
C ASP A 250 -18.66 -12.76 37.82
N ARG A 251 -19.45 -13.83 37.73
CA ARG A 251 -19.64 -14.79 38.80
C ARG A 251 -18.31 -15.34 39.35
N ALA A 252 -17.30 -15.54 38.50
CA ALA A 252 -15.96 -15.97 38.91
C ALA A 252 -15.32 -15.03 39.94
N TYR A 253 -15.47 -13.72 39.76
CA TYR A 253 -14.89 -12.72 40.68
C TYR A 253 -15.75 -12.47 41.91
N MET A 254 -17.06 -12.70 41.78
CA MET A 254 -18.04 -12.32 42.80
C MET A 254 -18.32 -13.43 43.82
N GLU A 255 -17.94 -14.68 43.52
CA GLU A 255 -18.01 -15.81 44.46
C GLU A 255 -16.93 -15.75 45.53
N ASP A 256 -15.71 -15.35 45.17
CA ASP A 256 -14.60 -15.14 46.10
C ASP A 256 -14.61 -13.70 46.65
N GLU A 257 -14.35 -13.56 47.95
CA GLU A 257 -14.32 -12.26 48.61
C GLU A 257 -13.15 -11.39 48.15
N LEU A 258 -11.99 -11.99 47.86
CA LEU A 258 -10.76 -11.27 47.57
C LEU A 258 -10.80 -10.57 46.18
N PRO A 259 -11.12 -11.24 45.05
CA PRO A 259 -11.26 -10.59 43.76
C PRO A 259 -12.37 -9.53 43.75
N ARG A 260 -13.48 -9.78 44.46
CA ARG A 260 -14.57 -8.81 44.62
C ARG A 260 -14.10 -7.52 45.30
N GLN A 261 -13.39 -7.62 46.43
CA GLN A 261 -12.84 -6.45 47.12
C GLN A 261 -11.82 -5.70 46.25
N LEU A 262 -11.04 -6.44 45.44
CA LEU A 262 -10.08 -5.86 44.50
C LEU A 262 -10.79 -5.05 43.40
N MET A 263 -11.83 -5.60 42.77
CA MET A 263 -12.62 -4.88 41.76
C MET A 263 -13.28 -3.63 42.34
N GLN A 264 -13.83 -3.72 43.56
CA GLN A 264 -14.39 -2.57 44.28
C GLN A 264 -13.34 -1.50 44.55
N THR A 265 -12.16 -1.90 45.01
CA THR A 265 -11.05 -0.98 45.30
C THR A 265 -10.60 -0.26 44.04
N LEU A 266 -10.41 -0.98 42.94
CA LEU A 266 -10.04 -0.38 41.65
C LEU A 266 -11.09 0.60 41.14
N PHE A 267 -12.38 0.25 41.21
CA PHE A 267 -13.45 1.13 40.77
C PHE A 267 -13.52 2.40 41.63
N ASN A 268 -13.44 2.27 42.95
CA ASN A 268 -13.54 3.42 43.87
C ASN A 268 -12.38 4.41 43.71
N HIS A 269 -11.20 3.94 43.29
CA HIS A 269 -10.05 4.81 43.01
C HIS A 269 -10.04 5.34 41.57
N SER A 270 -10.91 4.83 40.69
CA SER A 270 -10.95 5.27 39.29
C SER A 270 -11.46 6.71 39.16
N GLN A 271 -10.90 7.43 38.19
CA GLN A 271 -11.25 8.81 37.86
C GLN A 271 -11.84 8.88 36.45
N VAL A 272 -12.54 9.96 36.13
CA VAL A 272 -13.02 10.23 34.77
C VAL A 272 -11.85 10.23 33.79
N MET A 273 -12.00 9.50 32.69
CA MET A 273 -10.92 9.32 31.72
C MET A 273 -10.75 10.58 30.87
N SER A 274 -9.57 11.18 30.95
CA SER A 274 -9.08 12.26 30.09
C SER A 274 -7.57 12.08 29.88
N ALA A 275 -6.99 12.74 28.87
CA ALA A 275 -5.54 12.68 28.66
C ALA A 275 -4.79 13.19 29.92
N ASP A 276 -5.27 14.29 30.49
CA ASP A 276 -4.68 14.86 31.72
C ASP A 276 -4.83 13.92 32.92
N SER A 277 -5.97 13.24 33.08
CA SER A 277 -6.16 12.34 34.21
C SER A 277 -5.29 11.10 34.08
N VAL A 278 -5.09 10.56 32.88
CA VAL A 278 -4.19 9.42 32.62
C VAL A 278 -2.75 9.77 33.02
N ASP A 279 -2.24 10.93 32.61
CA ASP A 279 -0.85 11.34 32.86
C ASP A 279 -0.55 11.57 34.35
N HIS A 280 -1.54 12.05 35.12
CA HIS A 280 -1.37 12.41 36.52
C HIS A 280 -1.89 11.36 37.51
N PHE A 281 -2.46 10.25 37.04
CA PHE A 281 -3.13 9.27 37.91
C PHE A 281 -2.13 8.52 38.81
N GLN A 282 -2.23 8.60 40.14
CA GLN A 282 -1.36 7.82 41.03
C GLN A 282 -1.69 6.32 41.01
N SER A 283 -0.70 5.45 40.79
CA SER A 283 -0.93 4.00 40.75
C SER A 283 -1.46 3.45 42.09
N VAL A 284 -2.55 2.68 42.03
CA VAL A 284 -3.11 1.93 43.16
C VAL A 284 -2.27 0.67 43.39
N HIS A 285 -1.74 0.49 44.60
CA HIS A 285 -1.03 -0.74 44.96
C HIS A 285 -2.03 -1.79 45.47
N LEU A 286 -2.21 -2.88 44.73
CA LEU A 286 -3.02 -4.01 45.14
C LEU A 286 -2.17 -4.99 45.95
N HIS A 287 -2.34 -4.95 47.28
CA HIS A 287 -1.76 -5.91 48.20
C HIS A 287 -2.60 -7.19 48.20
N GLY A 288 -2.26 -8.14 47.31
CA GLY A 288 -2.97 -9.41 47.20
C GLY A 288 -2.03 -10.60 47.33
N ASP A 289 -2.37 -11.53 48.21
CA ASP A 289 -1.78 -12.88 48.26
C ASP A 289 -2.19 -13.75 47.05
N LEU A 290 -3.00 -13.24 46.13
CA LEU A 290 -3.49 -13.90 44.91
C LEU A 290 -2.38 -14.62 44.13
N TRP A 291 -1.22 -13.97 44.02
CA TRP A 291 -0.05 -14.50 43.30
C TRP A 291 1.13 -14.79 44.22
N ASN A 292 0.89 -14.98 45.53
CA ASN A 292 1.95 -15.28 46.47
C ASN A 292 2.62 -16.62 46.11
N PRO A 293 3.89 -16.62 45.66
CA PRO A 293 4.48 -17.83 45.15
C PRO A 293 4.58 -18.93 46.21
N ALA A 294 4.79 -18.53 47.46
CA ALA A 294 4.90 -19.46 48.58
C ALA A 294 3.58 -20.19 48.88
N LYS A 295 2.43 -19.54 48.65
CA LYS A 295 1.10 -20.16 48.82
C LYS A 295 0.71 -21.01 47.60
N ASN A 296 1.10 -20.59 46.40
CA ASN A 296 0.73 -21.30 45.16
C ASN A 296 1.63 -22.50 44.85
N ASN A 297 2.88 -22.52 45.36
CA ASN A 297 3.80 -23.65 45.20
C ASN A 297 3.33 -24.96 45.84
N SER A 298 2.34 -24.93 46.75
CA SER A 298 1.72 -26.17 47.27
C SER A 298 0.74 -26.80 46.27
N HIS A 299 0.40 -26.12 45.18
CA HIS A 299 -0.46 -26.66 44.14
C HIS A 299 0.37 -27.55 43.19
N PRO A 300 -0.04 -28.80 42.94
CA PRO A 300 0.74 -29.75 42.15
C PRO A 300 1.01 -29.26 40.71
N GLU A 301 0.04 -28.60 40.07
CA GLU A 301 0.24 -28.08 38.70
C GLU A 301 1.28 -26.94 38.63
N PHE A 302 1.33 -26.01 39.59
CA PHE A 302 2.36 -24.96 39.60
C PHE A 302 3.74 -25.52 39.89
N PHE A 303 3.82 -26.52 40.75
CA PHE A 303 5.06 -27.21 41.04
C PHE A 303 5.60 -27.93 39.80
N GLU A 304 4.74 -28.59 39.04
CA GLU A 304 5.12 -29.40 37.89
C GLU A 304 5.42 -28.55 36.63
N HIS A 305 4.68 -27.45 36.44
CA HIS A 305 4.71 -26.71 35.17
C HIS A 305 5.09 -25.23 35.30
N GLY A 306 5.21 -24.68 36.52
CA GLY A 306 5.55 -23.29 36.77
C GLY A 306 4.37 -22.31 36.59
N TYR A 307 4.63 -21.03 36.86
CA TYR A 307 3.63 -19.94 36.77
C TYR A 307 3.18 -19.63 35.33
N ASP A 308 3.98 -20.05 34.35
CA ASP A 308 3.72 -19.81 32.93
C ASP A 308 2.87 -20.92 32.28
N TYR A 309 2.31 -21.84 33.07
CA TYR A 309 1.49 -22.95 32.56
C TYR A 309 0.01 -22.59 32.47
N TRP A 310 -0.57 -22.79 31.27
CA TRP A 310 -1.95 -22.46 30.93
C TRP A 310 -2.61 -23.68 30.27
N SER A 311 -3.34 -24.47 31.05
CA SER A 311 -4.17 -25.55 30.51
C SER A 311 -5.63 -25.30 30.89
N PHE A 312 -6.41 -24.77 29.94
CA PHE A 312 -7.86 -24.60 30.12
C PHE A 312 -8.64 -25.92 29.96
N ASP A 313 -7.98 -26.99 29.54
CA ASP A 313 -8.57 -28.33 29.37
C ASP A 313 -9.03 -28.96 30.70
N SER A 314 -8.57 -28.43 31.84
CA SER A 314 -8.88 -28.92 33.19
C SER A 314 -9.87 -28.06 33.96
N TRP A 315 -10.54 -27.06 33.35
CA TRP A 315 -11.41 -26.12 34.08
C TRP A 315 -12.46 -26.79 34.98
N ASP A 316 -13.04 -27.90 34.52
CA ASP A 316 -14.05 -28.65 35.29
C ASP A 316 -13.45 -29.60 36.34
N HIS A 317 -12.13 -29.62 36.50
CA HIS A 317 -11.46 -30.48 37.45
C HIS A 317 -11.52 -29.87 38.84
N GLU A 318 -11.99 -30.66 39.83
CA GLU A 318 -12.06 -30.26 41.25
C GLU A 318 -10.71 -29.78 41.81
N MET A 319 -9.59 -30.09 41.15
CA MET A 319 -8.26 -29.65 41.56
C MET A 319 -8.03 -28.15 41.33
N LEU A 320 -8.86 -27.46 40.53
CA LEU A 320 -8.73 -26.02 40.28
C LEU A 320 -9.46 -25.14 41.31
N GLU A 321 -10.16 -25.73 42.27
CA GLU A 321 -10.80 -24.98 43.35
C GLU A 321 -9.73 -24.25 44.18
N GLY A 322 -9.79 -22.91 44.22
CA GLY A 322 -8.79 -22.08 44.87
C GLY A 322 -7.53 -21.77 44.03
N HIS A 323 -7.50 -22.17 42.75
CA HIS A 323 -6.42 -21.81 41.85
C HIS A 323 -6.41 -20.29 41.56
N PRO A 324 -5.26 -19.58 41.56
CA PRO A 324 -5.17 -18.16 41.20
C PRO A 324 -5.79 -17.83 39.86
N LEU A 325 -5.72 -18.74 38.88
CA LEU A 325 -6.37 -18.56 37.58
C LEU A 325 -7.90 -18.55 37.66
N THR A 326 -8.52 -19.21 38.65
CA THR A 326 -9.98 -19.16 38.84
C THR A 326 -10.41 -17.87 39.54
N GLN A 327 -9.50 -17.23 40.27
CA GLN A 327 -9.73 -15.97 40.99
C GLN A 327 -9.40 -14.72 40.15
N TRP A 328 -8.30 -14.74 39.40
CA TRP A 328 -7.85 -13.66 38.52
C TRP A 328 -7.05 -14.24 37.35
N PRO A 329 -7.67 -14.60 36.22
CA PRO A 329 -7.01 -15.40 35.21
C PRO A 329 -5.94 -14.64 34.40
N TRP A 330 -5.77 -13.32 34.58
CA TRP A 330 -4.99 -12.46 33.67
C TRP A 330 -3.98 -11.59 34.42
N PRO A 331 -3.06 -12.21 35.19
CA PRO A 331 -2.02 -11.46 35.88
C PRO A 331 -1.16 -10.65 34.91
N HIS A 332 -0.98 -11.14 33.69
CA HIS A 332 -0.11 -10.48 32.72
C HIS A 332 -0.80 -9.36 31.95
N GLY A 333 -2.12 -9.20 32.06
CA GLY A 333 -2.86 -8.08 31.45
C GLY A 333 -2.20 -6.74 31.78
N ASP A 334 -2.04 -5.87 30.79
CA ASP A 334 -1.47 -4.53 30.88
C ASP A 334 -2.55 -3.44 30.78
N LEU A 335 -3.61 -3.67 30.00
CA LEU A 335 -4.81 -2.83 29.92
C LEU A 335 -6.05 -3.70 30.17
N PHE A 336 -7.05 -3.22 30.89
CA PHE A 336 -8.24 -3.97 31.26
C PHE A 336 -9.47 -3.13 30.91
N PHE A 337 -10.28 -3.55 29.94
CA PHE A 337 -11.65 -3.04 29.75
C PHE A 337 -12.58 -3.81 30.68
N LEU A 338 -13.04 -3.12 31.72
CA LEU A 338 -13.81 -3.68 32.80
C LEU A 338 -15.27 -3.21 32.68
N PHE A 339 -16.11 -4.05 32.10
CA PHE A 339 -17.53 -3.78 31.93
C PHE A 339 -18.28 -3.90 33.26
N TYR A 340 -19.19 -2.98 33.52
CA TYR A 340 -19.99 -3.00 34.75
C TYR A 340 -21.43 -2.56 34.48
N ARG A 341 -22.34 -3.11 35.29
CA ARG A 341 -23.74 -2.75 35.30
C ARG A 341 -23.98 -1.57 36.25
N GLU A 342 -24.62 -0.53 35.73
CA GLU A 342 -25.03 0.64 36.50
C GLU A 342 -26.31 0.36 37.29
N GLU A 343 -26.34 0.80 38.56
CA GLU A 343 -27.55 0.81 39.34
C GLU A 343 -28.45 1.96 38.85
N ALA A 344 -29.71 1.65 38.51
CA ALA A 344 -30.67 2.63 38.03
C ALA A 344 -31.23 3.48 39.19
N THR A 345 -30.37 4.23 39.88
CA THR A 345 -30.80 5.21 40.88
C THR A 345 -31.33 6.45 40.17
N THR A 346 -32.66 6.54 40.03
CA THR A 346 -33.34 7.75 39.55
C THR A 346 -32.95 8.96 40.39
N GLY A 347 -32.11 9.85 39.85
CA GLY A 347 -31.79 11.16 40.42
C GLY A 347 -30.38 11.33 40.99
N ALA A 348 -29.51 10.31 40.97
CA ALA A 348 -28.11 10.48 41.36
C ALA A 348 -27.29 11.12 40.23
N ALA A 349 -26.40 12.06 40.58
CA ALA A 349 -25.51 12.73 39.63
C ALA A 349 -24.30 11.87 39.20
N THR A 350 -24.03 10.78 39.95
CA THR A 350 -22.94 9.85 39.71
C THR A 350 -23.52 8.45 39.55
N SER A 351 -23.18 7.73 38.48
CA SER A 351 -23.57 6.33 38.36
C SER A 351 -22.80 5.48 39.38
N GLU A 352 -23.54 4.72 40.18
CA GLU A 352 -22.98 3.73 41.11
C GLU A 352 -23.03 2.34 40.46
N VAL A 353 -22.04 1.50 40.78
CA VAL A 353 -21.96 0.11 40.28
C VAL A 353 -22.87 -0.77 41.12
N ASP A 354 -23.69 -1.58 40.47
CA ASP A 354 -24.52 -2.58 41.15
C ASP A 354 -23.69 -3.79 41.62
N TRP A 355 -22.95 -3.67 42.72
CA TRP A 355 -22.14 -4.80 43.24
C TRP A 355 -22.97 -6.01 43.70
N GLN A 356 -24.31 -5.95 43.65
CA GLN A 356 -25.19 -7.08 43.91
C GLN A 356 -25.46 -7.89 42.63
N TYR A 357 -25.37 -7.26 41.46
CA TYR A 357 -25.43 -7.95 40.18
C TYR A 357 -24.31 -8.97 40.06
N ARG A 358 -24.65 -10.12 39.48
CA ARG A 358 -23.73 -11.19 39.11
C ARG A 358 -24.16 -11.76 37.77
N THR A 359 -23.21 -12.11 36.91
CA THR A 359 -23.51 -12.85 35.69
C THR A 359 -24.11 -14.23 36.03
N LYS A 360 -24.88 -14.81 35.10
CA LYS A 360 -25.58 -16.07 35.37
C LYS A 360 -24.61 -17.25 35.45
N VAL A 361 -23.61 -17.21 34.57
CA VAL A 361 -22.58 -18.22 34.44
C VAL A 361 -21.23 -17.58 34.77
N SER A 362 -20.31 -18.37 35.29
CA SER A 362 -18.91 -17.97 35.38
C SER A 362 -18.40 -17.70 33.96
N LEU A 363 -17.80 -16.53 33.75
CA LEU A 363 -17.14 -16.15 32.50
C LEU A 363 -18.15 -15.96 31.35
N ASP A 364 -19.21 -15.24 31.65
CA ASP A 364 -20.38 -15.02 30.79
C ASP A 364 -20.07 -14.00 29.69
N TRP A 365 -19.61 -14.50 28.54
CA TRP A 365 -19.31 -13.67 27.37
C TRP A 365 -20.46 -12.81 26.90
N ASP A 366 -21.70 -13.29 27.05
CA ASP A 366 -22.89 -12.58 26.58
C ASP A 366 -23.19 -11.34 27.46
N ALA A 367 -22.57 -11.25 28.65
CA ALA A 367 -22.65 -10.07 29.52
C ALA A 367 -21.75 -8.92 29.04
N ILE A 368 -20.79 -9.17 28.14
CA ILE A 368 -19.89 -8.15 27.63
C ILE A 368 -20.45 -7.61 26.31
N PRO A 369 -20.87 -6.33 26.21
CA PRO A 369 -21.33 -5.70 24.97
C PRO A 369 -20.13 -5.37 24.06
N PHE A 370 -19.36 -6.38 23.72
CA PHE A 370 -18.12 -6.27 22.97
C PHE A 370 -18.16 -7.15 21.73
N THR A 371 -18.00 -6.53 20.57
CA THR A 371 -17.82 -7.25 19.31
C THR A 371 -16.44 -6.88 18.79
N PRO A 372 -15.47 -7.81 18.73
CA PRO A 372 -14.12 -7.50 18.27
C PRO A 372 -14.11 -6.84 16.89
N GLU A 373 -15.02 -7.27 16.01
CA GLU A 373 -15.19 -6.73 14.66
C GLU A 373 -15.59 -5.24 14.62
N ALA A 374 -16.14 -4.68 15.71
CA ALA A 374 -16.50 -3.27 15.80
C ALA A 374 -15.29 -2.35 16.09
N LEU A 375 -14.15 -2.91 16.50
CA LEU A 375 -12.93 -2.15 16.79
C LEU A 375 -12.03 -2.01 15.57
N ALA A 376 -11.74 -3.14 14.92
CA ALA A 376 -10.88 -3.23 13.75
C ALA A 376 -11.21 -4.52 12.97
N PRO A 377 -10.81 -4.61 11.69
CA PRO A 377 -11.04 -5.83 10.91
C PRO A 377 -10.41 -7.04 11.59
N LEU A 378 -11.06 -8.19 11.53
CA LEU A 378 -10.67 -9.39 12.24
C LEU A 378 -10.00 -10.39 11.29
N GLY A 379 -8.78 -10.80 11.59
CA GLY A 379 -8.09 -11.96 11.03
C GLY A 379 -8.11 -13.13 12.00
N TYR A 380 -7.75 -14.33 11.54
CA TYR A 380 -7.75 -15.54 12.35
C TYR A 380 -6.46 -16.35 12.19
N VAL A 381 -5.99 -16.94 13.29
CA VAL A 381 -4.92 -17.94 13.30
C VAL A 381 -5.52 -19.27 13.72
N PHE A 382 -5.61 -20.21 12.80
CA PHE A 382 -6.13 -21.55 13.07
C PHE A 382 -5.03 -22.49 13.53
N ILE A 383 -5.18 -22.99 14.75
CA ILE A 383 -4.27 -23.96 15.38
C ILE A 383 -5.09 -25.20 15.72
N GLY A 384 -5.05 -26.19 14.85
CA GLY A 384 -5.84 -27.40 14.98
C GLY A 384 -7.32 -27.17 14.66
N GLY A 385 -8.20 -27.47 15.62
CA GLY A 385 -9.63 -27.21 15.54
C GLY A 385 -10.47 -28.49 15.49
N LYS A 386 -10.90 -28.96 16.66
CA LYS A 386 -11.94 -29.99 16.77
C LYS A 386 -13.31 -29.30 16.67
N GLY A 387 -14.27 -29.94 16.03
CA GLY A 387 -15.65 -29.49 15.92
C GLY A 387 -16.00 -28.66 14.67
N SER A 388 -17.18 -28.95 14.17
CA SER A 388 -17.99 -28.22 13.18
C SER A 388 -17.89 -26.68 13.24
N PRO A 389 -17.93 -26.00 14.42
CA PRO A 389 -17.81 -24.53 14.46
C PRO A 389 -16.49 -24.00 13.92
N THR A 390 -15.35 -24.66 14.20
CA THR A 390 -14.04 -24.16 13.75
C THR A 390 -13.92 -24.21 12.23
N LYS A 391 -14.40 -25.30 11.61
CA LYS A 391 -14.48 -25.44 10.15
C LYS A 391 -15.37 -24.35 9.54
N LYS A 392 -16.56 -24.12 10.13
CA LYS A 392 -17.49 -23.07 9.67
C LYS A 392 -16.86 -21.68 9.75
N THR A 393 -16.23 -21.33 10.87
CA THR A 393 -15.53 -20.05 11.05
C THR A 393 -14.38 -19.89 10.06
N LEU A 394 -13.60 -20.95 9.80
CA LEU A 394 -12.52 -20.94 8.82
C LEU A 394 -13.05 -20.64 7.40
N LEU A 395 -14.08 -21.37 6.95
CA LEU A 395 -14.65 -21.19 5.61
C LEU A 395 -15.33 -19.83 5.47
N GLN A 396 -16.03 -19.37 6.51
CA GLN A 396 -16.63 -18.04 6.55
C GLN A 396 -15.57 -16.94 6.47
N SER A 397 -14.45 -17.10 7.17
CA SER A 397 -13.35 -16.13 7.16
C SER A 397 -12.71 -16.02 5.78
N MET A 398 -12.47 -17.15 5.11
CA MET A 398 -11.99 -17.17 3.72
C MET A 398 -13.00 -16.53 2.76
N LYS A 399 -14.30 -16.84 2.92
CA LYS A 399 -15.37 -16.28 2.09
C LYS A 399 -15.49 -14.76 2.22
N LEU A 400 -15.27 -14.25 3.43
CA LEU A 400 -15.25 -12.81 3.72
C LEU A 400 -13.91 -12.15 3.40
N SER A 401 -12.93 -12.89 2.86
CA SER A 401 -11.57 -12.41 2.60
C SER A 401 -10.90 -11.80 3.84
N LYS A 402 -11.24 -12.32 5.03
CA LYS A 402 -10.52 -12.01 6.27
C LYS A 402 -9.13 -12.63 6.22
N PRO A 403 -8.10 -12.00 6.82
CA PRO A 403 -6.80 -12.64 6.99
C PRO A 403 -6.94 -13.98 7.71
N VAL A 404 -6.38 -15.04 7.14
CA VAL A 404 -6.43 -16.41 7.68
C VAL A 404 -5.01 -16.98 7.67
N VAL A 405 -4.48 -17.24 8.85
CA VAL A 405 -3.21 -17.94 9.05
C VAL A 405 -3.52 -19.37 9.47
N LEU A 406 -3.03 -20.34 8.69
CA LEU A 406 -3.17 -21.76 8.97
C LEU A 406 -1.84 -22.29 9.47
N LEU A 407 -1.76 -22.73 10.73
CA LEU A 407 -0.60 -23.47 11.20
C LEU A 407 -0.68 -24.91 10.68
N ASN A 408 0.14 -25.23 9.70
CA ASN A 408 0.33 -26.60 9.22
C ASN A 408 0.87 -27.48 10.36
N ASN A 409 0.70 -28.79 10.21
CA ASN A 409 1.09 -29.79 11.21
C ASN A 409 0.42 -29.57 12.58
N THR A 410 -0.80 -29.05 12.56
CA THR A 410 -1.74 -29.04 13.68
C THR A 410 -2.97 -29.88 13.28
N PRO A 411 -3.64 -30.61 14.19
CA PRO A 411 -4.61 -31.64 13.80
C PRO A 411 -5.91 -31.10 13.15
N ASN A 412 -6.78 -32.00 12.68
CA ASN A 412 -8.16 -31.71 12.28
C ASN A 412 -8.32 -30.73 11.09
N ALA A 413 -9.20 -29.72 11.22
CA ALA A 413 -9.61 -28.85 10.13
C ALA A 413 -8.47 -27.98 9.59
N ALA A 414 -7.58 -27.46 10.45
CA ALA A 414 -6.43 -26.67 10.02
C ALA A 414 -5.48 -27.47 9.11
N LYS A 415 -5.19 -28.75 9.44
CA LYS A 415 -4.35 -29.60 8.57
C LYS A 415 -4.97 -29.79 7.19
N GLN A 416 -6.22 -30.24 7.15
CA GLN A 416 -6.92 -30.51 5.90
C GLN A 416 -6.96 -29.26 5.01
N MET A 417 -7.25 -28.09 5.61
CA MET A 417 -7.26 -26.83 4.87
C MET A 417 -5.86 -26.41 4.43
N SER A 418 -4.83 -26.57 5.26
CA SER A 418 -3.45 -26.22 4.88
C SER A 418 -2.96 -27.03 3.67
N LEU A 419 -3.32 -28.32 3.58
CA LEU A 419 -3.03 -29.19 2.44
C LEU A 419 -3.75 -28.70 1.18
N LEU A 420 -5.04 -28.38 1.30
CA LEU A 420 -5.83 -27.82 0.20
C LEU A 420 -5.23 -26.50 -0.31
N VAL A 421 -4.95 -25.54 0.59
CA VAL A 421 -4.40 -24.24 0.23
C VAL A 421 -3.01 -24.39 -0.40
N ASN A 422 -2.17 -25.28 0.11
CA ASN A 422 -0.86 -25.56 -0.48
C ASN A 422 -0.98 -26.16 -1.89
N ALA A 423 -1.95 -27.04 -2.15
CA ALA A 423 -2.20 -27.57 -3.48
C ALA A 423 -2.65 -26.46 -4.46
N VAL A 424 -3.54 -25.56 -4.03
CA VAL A 424 -3.95 -24.38 -4.80
C VAL A 424 -2.77 -23.43 -5.04
N LYS A 425 -1.93 -23.21 -4.02
CA LYS A 425 -0.76 -22.34 -4.08
C LYS A 425 0.28 -22.83 -5.09
N ARG A 426 0.56 -24.15 -5.14
CA ARG A 426 1.48 -24.75 -6.14
C ARG A 426 1.07 -24.39 -7.57
N VAL A 427 -0.24 -24.39 -7.83
CA VAL A 427 -0.81 -24.09 -9.15
C VAL A 427 -0.60 -22.63 -9.52
N TRP A 428 -0.76 -21.72 -8.56
CA TRP A 428 -0.52 -20.30 -8.81
C TRP A 428 0.96 -19.98 -8.98
N GLU A 429 1.81 -20.46 -8.07
CA GLU A 429 3.25 -20.18 -8.07
C GLU A 429 3.99 -20.75 -9.29
N ARG A 430 3.24 -21.28 -10.28
CA ARG A 430 3.73 -21.88 -11.52
C ARG A 430 4.74 -22.98 -11.22
N SER A 431 4.46 -23.77 -10.18
CA SER A 431 5.16 -25.03 -9.98
C SER A 431 5.11 -25.83 -11.28
N PRO A 432 6.15 -26.62 -11.59
CA PRO A 432 6.16 -27.41 -12.82
C PRO A 432 4.85 -28.18 -12.95
N VAL A 433 4.27 -28.21 -14.15
CA VAL A 433 2.93 -28.79 -14.40
C VAL A 433 2.84 -30.23 -13.87
N THR A 434 3.96 -30.95 -13.83
CA THR A 434 4.09 -32.28 -13.23
C THR A 434 3.70 -32.33 -11.74
N ALA A 435 4.03 -31.30 -10.96
CA ALA A 435 3.64 -31.19 -9.55
C ALA A 435 2.15 -30.83 -9.37
N CYS A 436 1.51 -30.28 -10.40
CA CYS A 436 0.08 -29.94 -10.39
C CYS A 436 -0.80 -31.06 -10.98
N ALA A 437 -0.21 -31.97 -11.77
CA ALA A 437 -0.91 -33.05 -12.46
C ALA A 437 -1.86 -33.88 -11.57
N PRO A 438 -1.55 -34.19 -10.30
CA PRO A 438 -2.47 -34.93 -9.44
C PRO A 438 -3.80 -34.20 -9.18
N PHE A 439 -3.85 -32.89 -9.35
CA PHE A 439 -5.01 -32.04 -9.02
C PHE A 439 -5.85 -31.64 -10.24
N LEU A 440 -5.30 -31.82 -11.45
CA LEU A 440 -5.88 -31.35 -12.70
C LEU A 440 -6.78 -32.40 -13.35
N ALA A 441 -7.74 -31.96 -14.17
CA ALA A 441 -8.45 -32.85 -15.08
C ALA A 441 -7.48 -33.56 -16.05
N ASP A 442 -7.74 -34.82 -16.36
CA ASP A 442 -6.88 -35.60 -17.25
C ASP A 442 -6.84 -34.94 -18.64
N GLY A 443 -5.64 -34.62 -19.12
CA GLY A 443 -5.44 -33.95 -20.41
C GLY A 443 -5.48 -32.41 -20.38
N ALA A 444 -5.57 -31.77 -19.22
CA ALA A 444 -5.50 -30.31 -19.12
C ALA A 444 -4.13 -29.77 -19.60
N ARG A 445 -4.12 -29.13 -20.78
CA ARG A 445 -2.96 -28.39 -21.32
C ARG A 445 -3.19 -26.90 -21.10
N ALA A 446 -2.99 -26.44 -19.87
CA ALA A 446 -3.12 -25.03 -19.52
C ALA A 446 -1.76 -24.32 -19.60
N THR A 447 -1.75 -23.13 -20.19
CA THR A 447 -0.54 -22.30 -20.36
C THR A 447 -0.50 -21.14 -19.38
N SER A 448 -1.65 -20.75 -18.82
CA SER A 448 -1.76 -19.68 -17.84
C SER A 448 -2.14 -20.18 -16.44
N SER A 449 -1.76 -19.45 -15.40
CA SER A 449 -2.16 -19.74 -14.00
C SER A 449 -3.68 -19.73 -13.83
N LYS A 450 -4.39 -18.87 -14.57
CA LYS A 450 -5.86 -18.78 -14.57
C LYS A 450 -6.49 -20.04 -15.18
N GLU A 451 -5.99 -20.52 -16.31
CA GLU A 451 -6.44 -21.79 -16.91
C GLU A 451 -6.15 -22.98 -15.99
N LEU A 452 -4.96 -23.01 -15.36
CA LEU A 452 -4.62 -24.07 -14.41
C LEU A 452 -5.55 -24.08 -13.19
N LEU A 453 -5.87 -22.90 -12.63
CA LEU A 453 -6.86 -22.77 -11.55
C LEU A 453 -8.26 -23.23 -11.98
N GLN A 454 -8.66 -22.96 -13.23
CA GLN A 454 -9.93 -23.44 -13.79
C GLN A 454 -9.93 -24.96 -14.00
N ALA A 455 -8.77 -25.56 -14.29
CA ALA A 455 -8.63 -27.00 -14.51
C ALA A 455 -8.55 -27.85 -13.22
N LEU A 456 -8.48 -27.22 -12.03
CA LEU A 456 -8.51 -27.93 -10.75
C LEU A 456 -9.85 -28.63 -10.50
N LEU A 457 -9.80 -29.90 -10.09
CA LEU A 457 -11.00 -30.66 -9.76
C LEU A 457 -11.18 -30.79 -8.23
N PRO A 458 -12.33 -30.36 -7.65
CA PRO A 458 -12.57 -30.48 -6.21
C PRO A 458 -12.40 -31.90 -5.67
N ALA A 459 -12.85 -32.91 -6.42
CA ALA A 459 -12.75 -34.31 -6.00
C ALA A 459 -11.30 -34.81 -5.91
N LYS A 460 -10.43 -34.43 -6.87
CA LYS A 460 -9.00 -34.81 -6.85
C LYS A 460 -8.24 -34.10 -5.72
N LEU A 461 -8.60 -32.86 -5.45
CA LEU A 461 -8.02 -32.12 -4.31
C LEU A 461 -8.45 -32.72 -2.97
N LEU A 462 -9.72 -33.10 -2.81
CA LEU A 462 -10.19 -33.79 -1.61
C LEU A 462 -9.47 -35.14 -1.44
N GLN A 463 -9.36 -35.93 -2.51
CA GLN A 463 -8.62 -37.19 -2.51
C GLN A 463 -7.15 -36.98 -2.10
N HIS A 464 -6.51 -35.92 -2.57
CA HIS A 464 -5.14 -35.58 -2.15
C HIS A 464 -5.07 -35.29 -0.64
N VAL A 465 -6.01 -34.47 -0.11
CA VAL A 465 -6.09 -34.17 1.32
C VAL A 465 -6.27 -35.46 2.14
N GLU A 466 -7.17 -36.35 1.72
CA GLU A 466 -7.40 -37.64 2.40
C GLU A 466 -6.23 -38.61 2.27
N SER A 467 -5.42 -38.52 1.21
CA SER A 467 -4.22 -39.35 1.05
C SER A 467 -3.04 -38.89 1.90
N GLU A 468 -2.94 -37.57 2.15
CA GLU A 468 -1.84 -36.97 2.93
C GLU A 468 -2.18 -36.87 4.44
N PHE A 469 -3.46 -36.96 4.80
CA PHE A 469 -3.94 -36.86 6.18
C PHE A 469 -5.02 -37.90 6.49
N ASP A 470 -4.76 -38.71 7.52
CA ASP A 470 -5.68 -39.75 7.96
C ASP A 470 -6.90 -39.14 8.69
N CYS A 471 -8.01 -39.05 7.96
CA CYS A 471 -9.27 -38.51 8.47
C CYS A 471 -10.14 -39.54 9.23
N HIS A 472 -9.73 -40.81 9.38
CA HIS A 472 -10.61 -41.86 9.90
C HIS A 472 -11.01 -41.67 11.36
N GLY A 473 -10.18 -41.01 12.18
CA GLY A 473 -10.49 -40.70 13.58
C GLY A 473 -11.19 -39.37 13.80
N MET A 474 -11.63 -38.69 12.74
CA MET A 474 -12.35 -37.42 12.83
C MET A 474 -13.86 -37.63 12.73
N ASP A 475 -14.60 -36.81 13.46
CA ASP A 475 -16.05 -36.72 13.31
C ASP A 475 -16.40 -36.30 11.87
N GLY A 476 -17.47 -36.88 11.31
CA GLY A 476 -17.87 -36.61 9.92
C GLY A 476 -18.11 -35.12 9.63
N GLU A 477 -18.53 -34.35 10.64
CA GLU A 477 -18.71 -32.90 10.53
C GLU A 477 -17.39 -32.12 10.44
N ASP A 478 -16.29 -32.66 10.97
CA ASP A 478 -14.98 -32.01 11.00
C ASP A 478 -14.18 -32.27 9.72
N ARG A 479 -14.56 -33.29 8.96
CA ARG A 479 -13.96 -33.62 7.66
C ARG A 479 -14.33 -32.58 6.63
N LEU A 480 -13.38 -32.23 5.75
CA LEU A 480 -13.67 -31.43 4.58
C LEU A 480 -14.55 -32.22 3.62
N THR A 481 -15.61 -31.59 3.15
CA THR A 481 -16.47 -32.14 2.10
C THR A 481 -16.06 -31.62 0.72
N THR A 482 -16.49 -32.29 -0.34
CA THR A 482 -16.28 -31.79 -1.72
C THR A 482 -16.87 -30.39 -1.92
N ALA A 483 -17.97 -30.07 -1.23
CA ALA A 483 -18.59 -28.75 -1.27
C ALA A 483 -17.70 -27.68 -0.61
N ASP A 484 -17.03 -28.00 0.51
CA ASP A 484 -16.08 -27.12 1.17
C ASP A 484 -14.89 -26.82 0.24
N VAL A 485 -14.34 -27.87 -0.41
CA VAL A 485 -13.25 -27.74 -1.38
C VAL A 485 -13.66 -26.90 -2.60
N ALA A 486 -14.86 -27.14 -3.15
CA ALA A 486 -15.39 -26.37 -4.26
C ALA A 486 -15.56 -24.88 -3.89
N CYS A 487 -16.05 -24.59 -2.68
CA CYS A 487 -16.19 -23.24 -2.16
C CYS A 487 -14.83 -22.51 -2.11
N VAL A 488 -13.80 -23.14 -1.55
CA VAL A 488 -12.44 -22.57 -1.48
C VAL A 488 -11.86 -22.35 -2.89
N LEU A 489 -12.05 -23.30 -3.81
CA LEU A 489 -11.61 -23.15 -5.19
C LEU A 489 -12.34 -22.02 -5.93
N ASP A 490 -13.64 -21.88 -5.73
CA ASP A 490 -14.42 -20.80 -6.33
C ASP A 490 -13.94 -19.44 -5.81
N LEU A 491 -13.57 -19.33 -4.53
CA LEU A 491 -12.95 -18.14 -3.98
C LEU A 491 -11.59 -17.85 -4.65
N ALA A 492 -10.71 -18.85 -4.74
CA ALA A 492 -9.39 -18.71 -5.37
C ALA A 492 -9.49 -18.37 -6.86
N ARG A 493 -10.50 -18.89 -7.58
CA ARG A 493 -10.74 -18.59 -9.01
C ARG A 493 -11.30 -17.19 -9.23
N ARG A 494 -12.27 -16.78 -8.41
CA ARG A 494 -12.91 -15.47 -8.52
C ARG A 494 -11.97 -14.35 -8.09
N ARG A 495 -11.15 -14.61 -7.06
CA ARG A 495 -10.31 -13.62 -6.41
C ARG A 495 -8.94 -14.24 -6.09
N PRO A 496 -8.15 -14.55 -7.12
CA PRO A 496 -6.83 -15.09 -6.88
C PRO A 496 -6.09 -14.13 -5.95
N GLN A 497 -5.84 -12.88 -6.37
CA GLN A 497 -4.97 -11.96 -5.61
C GLN A 497 -5.35 -11.83 -4.12
N ALA A 498 -6.63 -11.56 -3.83
CA ALA A 498 -7.10 -11.48 -2.45
C ALA A 498 -6.88 -12.79 -1.70
N PHE A 499 -7.18 -13.96 -2.30
CA PHE A 499 -6.96 -15.26 -1.66
C PHE A 499 -5.48 -15.50 -1.32
N ARG A 500 -4.55 -15.17 -2.21
CA ARG A 500 -3.10 -15.30 -1.99
C ARG A 500 -2.60 -14.37 -0.90
N GLU A 501 -3.14 -13.16 -0.85
CA GLU A 501 -2.74 -12.17 0.13
C GLU A 501 -3.34 -12.50 1.49
N THR A 502 -4.63 -12.89 1.57
CA THR A 502 -5.32 -13.06 2.86
C THR A 502 -5.10 -14.43 3.49
N VAL A 503 -4.83 -15.49 2.71
CA VAL A 503 -4.66 -16.85 3.24
C VAL A 503 -3.18 -17.26 3.25
N CYS A 504 -2.64 -17.44 4.44
CA CYS A 504 -1.26 -17.84 4.67
C CYS A 504 -1.20 -19.21 5.35
N VAL A 505 -0.32 -20.10 4.85
CA VAL A 505 0.00 -21.37 5.50
C VAL A 505 1.42 -21.28 6.05
N LEU A 506 1.57 -21.59 7.32
CA LEU A 506 2.86 -21.62 8.01
C LEU A 506 3.18 -23.05 8.45
N ASP A 507 4.37 -23.53 8.12
CA ASP A 507 4.86 -24.81 8.61
C ASP A 507 5.86 -24.62 9.76
N PRO A 508 5.45 -24.83 11.03
CA PRO A 508 6.33 -24.59 12.18
C PRO A 508 7.51 -25.56 12.26
N LEU A 509 7.43 -26.71 11.57
CA LEU A 509 8.47 -27.74 11.64
C LEU A 509 9.62 -27.44 10.67
N HIS A 510 9.30 -26.94 9.47
CA HIS A 510 10.27 -26.80 8.38
C HIS A 510 10.71 -25.35 8.12
N GLU A 511 9.93 -24.36 8.53
CA GLU A 511 10.20 -22.96 8.20
C GLU A 511 11.04 -22.26 9.27
N ALA A 512 12.10 -21.58 8.83
CA ALA A 512 12.86 -20.69 9.70
C ALA A 512 12.04 -19.44 10.08
N ARG A 513 12.27 -18.90 11.29
CA ARG A 513 11.55 -17.72 11.83
C ARG A 513 11.50 -16.53 10.87
N GLY A 514 12.60 -16.22 10.19
CA GLY A 514 12.66 -15.12 9.21
C GLY A 514 11.76 -15.34 7.98
N CYS A 515 11.60 -16.60 7.54
CA CYS A 515 10.71 -16.93 6.42
C CYS A 515 9.23 -16.81 6.83
N MET A 516 8.87 -17.26 8.04
CA MET A 516 7.49 -17.18 8.54
C MET A 516 6.99 -15.73 8.58
N VAL A 517 7.79 -14.80 9.11
CA VAL A 517 7.42 -13.37 9.13
C VAL A 517 7.19 -12.86 7.71
N SER A 518 8.07 -13.16 6.75
CA SER A 518 7.91 -12.71 5.36
C SER A 518 6.62 -13.20 4.69
N LYS A 519 6.13 -14.39 5.06
CA LYS A 519 4.86 -14.96 4.58
C LYS A 519 3.64 -14.40 5.29
N LEU A 520 3.78 -14.01 6.55
CA LEU A 520 2.71 -13.41 7.35
C LEU A 520 2.44 -11.96 6.96
N MET A 521 3.48 -11.21 6.64
CA MET A 521 3.35 -9.78 6.34
C MET A 521 2.27 -9.47 5.29
N PRO A 522 2.19 -10.16 4.13
CA PRO A 522 1.12 -9.92 3.15
C PRO A 522 -0.30 -10.14 3.70
N ALA A 523 -0.51 -11.18 4.50
CA ALA A 523 -1.82 -11.51 5.07
C ALA A 523 -2.25 -10.55 6.16
N LEU A 524 -1.31 -10.16 7.01
CA LEU A 524 -1.60 -9.25 8.11
C LEU A 524 -1.76 -7.79 7.65
N THR A 525 -1.17 -7.41 6.51
CA THR A 525 -1.36 -6.08 5.90
C THR A 525 -2.36 -6.06 4.77
N SER A 526 -3.04 -7.17 4.46
CA SER A 526 -3.94 -7.19 3.31
C SER A 526 -5.12 -6.25 3.57
N HIS A 527 -5.20 -5.15 2.81
CA HIS A 527 -6.32 -4.18 2.90
C HIS A 527 -7.66 -4.75 2.44
N HIS A 528 -7.67 -5.98 1.93
CA HIS A 528 -8.84 -6.71 1.46
C HIS A 528 -9.82 -7.13 2.58
N SER A 529 -9.52 -6.81 3.84
CA SER A 529 -10.30 -7.21 5.03
C SER A 529 -11.68 -6.53 5.16
N GLY A 530 -12.16 -5.82 4.14
CA GLY A 530 -13.48 -5.21 4.09
C GLY A 530 -14.45 -5.99 3.20
N ALA A 531 -15.40 -6.72 3.79
CA ALA A 531 -16.51 -7.40 3.09
C ALA A 531 -17.40 -6.47 2.23
N ARG A 532 -17.13 -5.17 2.20
CA ARG A 532 -17.90 -4.14 1.48
C ARG A 532 -17.54 -3.98 0.00
N GLU A 533 -16.43 -4.56 -0.47
CA GLU A 533 -16.00 -4.44 -1.88
C GLU A 533 -16.70 -5.41 -2.84
N LEU A 534 -17.53 -6.34 -2.33
CA LEU A 534 -18.13 -7.43 -3.12
C LEU A 534 -19.07 -6.97 -4.24
N SER A 535 -19.68 -5.79 -4.14
CA SER A 535 -20.60 -5.26 -5.16
C SER A 535 -20.08 -4.01 -5.88
N SER A 536 -19.17 -3.24 -5.29
CA SER A 536 -18.65 -2.01 -5.92
C SER A 536 -17.59 -2.27 -6.99
N GLY A 537 -16.91 -3.42 -6.95
CA GLY A 537 -15.74 -3.67 -7.80
C GLY A 537 -16.00 -3.63 -9.30
N ALA A 538 -17.14 -4.14 -9.78
CA ALA A 538 -17.44 -4.19 -11.21
C ALA A 538 -17.75 -2.79 -11.79
N SER A 539 -18.63 -2.02 -11.12
CA SER A 539 -18.97 -0.66 -11.55
C SER A 539 -17.78 0.29 -11.45
N GLN A 540 -17.00 0.17 -10.37
CA GLN A 540 -15.75 0.89 -10.20
C GLN A 540 -14.76 0.59 -11.33
N ARG A 541 -14.60 -0.70 -11.67
CA ARG A 541 -13.71 -1.12 -12.75
C ARG A 541 -14.14 -0.53 -14.09
N THR A 542 -15.42 -0.64 -14.45
CA THR A 542 -15.93 -0.05 -15.70
C THR A 542 -15.74 1.46 -15.75
N LEU A 543 -15.96 2.17 -14.63
CA LEU A 543 -15.74 3.62 -14.55
C LEU A 543 -14.26 4.00 -14.75
N VAL A 544 -13.33 3.27 -14.11
CA VAL A 544 -11.89 3.52 -14.25
C VAL A 544 -11.42 3.22 -15.68
N LEU A 545 -11.88 2.13 -16.29
CA LEU A 545 -11.56 1.80 -17.68
C LEU A 545 -12.08 2.88 -18.64
N ARG A 546 -13.30 3.39 -18.42
CA ARG A 546 -13.85 4.52 -19.17
C ARG A 546 -13.03 5.79 -19.01
N GLY A 547 -12.53 6.07 -17.80
CA GLY A 547 -11.60 7.17 -17.55
C GLY A 547 -10.28 7.02 -18.30
N TRP A 548 -9.69 5.81 -18.32
CA TRP A 548 -8.49 5.54 -19.11
C TRP A 548 -8.72 5.69 -20.61
N GLU A 549 -9.87 5.25 -21.11
CA GLU A 549 -10.24 5.45 -22.50
C GLU A 549 -10.39 6.94 -22.85
N LEU A 550 -11.07 7.71 -21.99
CA LEU A 550 -11.17 9.17 -22.13
C LEU A 550 -9.77 9.80 -22.20
N HIS A 551 -8.86 9.42 -21.31
CA HIS A 551 -7.46 9.90 -21.34
C HIS A 551 -6.79 9.60 -22.68
N LEU A 552 -6.87 8.36 -23.20
CA LEU A 552 -6.26 7.98 -24.48
C LEU A 552 -6.79 8.84 -25.64
N ARG A 553 -8.10 9.07 -25.68
CA ARG A 553 -8.73 9.90 -26.72
C ARG A 553 -8.27 11.36 -26.62
N LEU A 554 -8.23 11.92 -25.42
CA LEU A 554 -7.73 13.28 -25.19
C LEU A 554 -6.24 13.42 -25.53
N ALA A 555 -5.41 12.44 -25.15
CA ALA A 555 -3.97 12.42 -25.48
C ALA A 555 -3.73 12.40 -27.00
N GLN A 556 -4.50 11.60 -27.75
CA GLN A 556 -4.43 11.56 -29.20
C GLN A 556 -4.82 12.91 -29.83
N ARG A 557 -5.91 13.54 -29.37
CA ARG A 557 -6.33 14.86 -29.82
C ARG A 557 -5.31 15.95 -29.51
N ALA A 558 -4.72 15.92 -28.30
CA ALA A 558 -3.66 16.85 -27.93
C ALA A 558 -2.46 16.76 -28.90
N ARG A 559 -2.07 15.55 -29.33
CA ARG A 559 -0.99 15.40 -30.33
C ARG A 559 -1.35 16.01 -31.67
N CYS A 560 -2.58 15.82 -32.15
CA CYS A 560 -3.04 16.41 -33.41
C CYS A 560 -2.97 17.94 -33.34
N PHE A 561 -3.50 18.54 -32.27
CA PHE A 561 -3.42 19.99 -32.09
C PHE A 561 -1.98 20.49 -31.94
N ARG A 562 -1.11 19.77 -31.23
CA ARG A 562 0.31 20.13 -31.11
C ARG A 562 1.04 20.10 -32.45
N ARG A 563 0.78 19.07 -33.29
CA ARG A 563 1.34 18.97 -34.64
C ARG A 563 0.86 20.11 -35.53
N MET A 564 -0.44 20.41 -35.50
CA MET A 564 -1.02 21.51 -36.26
C MET A 564 -0.46 22.88 -35.83
N ALA A 565 -0.38 23.14 -34.52
CA ALA A 565 0.20 24.37 -33.99
C ALA A 565 1.69 24.51 -34.39
N THR A 566 2.46 23.44 -34.28
CA THR A 566 3.87 23.44 -34.68
C THR A 566 4.05 23.65 -36.18
N ALA A 567 3.23 22.98 -37.01
CA ALA A 567 3.26 23.15 -38.46
C ALA A 567 2.94 24.60 -38.88
N LEU A 568 1.93 25.22 -38.27
CA LEU A 568 1.58 26.62 -38.54
C LEU A 568 2.69 27.58 -38.13
N ILE A 569 3.27 27.43 -36.94
CA ILE A 569 4.37 28.30 -36.47
C ILE A 569 5.60 28.17 -37.38
N VAL A 570 5.98 26.94 -37.73
CA VAL A 570 7.11 26.70 -38.64
C VAL A 570 6.82 27.25 -40.04
N ALA A 571 5.62 27.05 -40.58
CA ALA A 571 5.23 27.58 -41.88
C ALA A 571 5.28 29.12 -41.91
N THR A 572 4.67 29.80 -40.93
CA THR A 572 4.71 31.26 -40.83
C THR A 572 6.14 31.77 -40.75
N ALA A 573 6.98 31.16 -39.91
CA ALA A 573 8.36 31.59 -39.73
C ALA A 573 9.22 31.32 -40.99
N MET A 574 8.98 30.22 -41.72
CA MET A 574 9.62 29.95 -43.01
C MET A 574 9.21 30.96 -44.09
N VAL A 575 7.94 31.35 -44.17
CA VAL A 575 7.47 32.37 -45.13
C VAL A 575 8.12 33.73 -44.81
N ILE A 576 8.24 34.10 -43.54
CA ILE A 576 8.95 35.32 -43.11
C ILE A 576 10.41 35.28 -43.55
N VAL A 577 11.13 34.19 -43.27
CA VAL A 577 12.53 34.01 -43.72
C VAL A 577 12.60 34.15 -45.23
N LEU A 578 11.81 33.39 -46.00
CA LEU A 578 11.83 33.44 -47.46
C LEU A 578 11.56 34.85 -47.99
N SER A 579 10.60 35.56 -47.40
CA SER A 579 10.30 36.94 -47.77
C SER A 579 11.49 37.88 -47.55
N THR A 580 12.22 37.74 -46.43
CA THR A 580 13.40 38.58 -46.17
C THR A 580 14.55 38.26 -47.13
N PHE A 581 14.75 36.97 -47.47
CA PHE A 581 15.75 36.57 -48.47
C PHE A 581 15.45 37.16 -49.85
N LEU A 582 14.19 37.08 -50.31
CA LEU A 582 13.80 37.66 -51.59
C LEU A 582 13.95 39.19 -51.59
N ALA A 583 13.68 39.85 -50.46
CA ALA A 583 13.84 41.30 -50.35
C ALA A 583 15.31 41.71 -50.50
N VAL A 584 16.21 41.01 -49.81
CA VAL A 584 17.66 41.19 -49.92
C VAL A 584 18.13 40.97 -51.37
N VAL A 585 17.68 39.91 -52.03
CA VAL A 585 18.03 39.60 -53.44
C VAL A 585 17.53 40.69 -54.38
N MET A 586 16.30 41.19 -54.18
CA MET A 586 15.74 42.25 -55.02
C MET A 586 16.55 43.55 -54.89
N VAL A 587 16.88 43.96 -53.66
CA VAL A 587 17.72 45.15 -53.43
C VAL A 587 19.12 44.95 -54.04
N TYR A 588 19.70 43.74 -53.95
CA TYR A 588 20.98 43.42 -54.59
C TYR A 588 20.93 43.60 -56.10
N LEU A 589 19.90 43.04 -56.74
CA LEU A 589 19.70 43.16 -58.19
C LEU A 589 19.44 44.62 -58.59
N HIS A 590 18.71 45.39 -57.80
CA HIS A 590 18.44 46.79 -58.04
C HIS A 590 19.72 47.65 -57.96
N LEU A 591 20.53 47.44 -56.92
CA LEU A 591 21.84 48.10 -56.78
C LEU A 591 22.76 47.73 -57.96
N ARG A 592 22.82 46.46 -58.35
CA ARG A 592 23.62 46.01 -59.50
C ARG A 592 23.16 46.63 -60.82
N LYS A 593 21.85 46.72 -61.05
CA LYS A 593 21.26 47.34 -62.25
C LYS A 593 21.62 48.83 -62.35
N ASN A 594 21.54 49.55 -61.24
CA ASN A 594 21.91 50.97 -61.20
C ASN A 594 23.40 51.17 -61.48
N VAL A 595 24.27 50.28 -61.00
CA VAL A 595 25.71 50.33 -61.30
C VAL A 595 26.00 50.03 -62.77
N THR A 596 25.35 49.03 -63.37
CA THR A 596 25.52 48.72 -64.80
C THR A 596 25.07 49.84 -65.74
N ALA A 597 24.12 50.68 -65.31
CA ALA A 597 23.70 51.85 -66.08
C ALA A 597 24.80 52.92 -66.22
N TYR A 598 25.83 52.91 -65.36
CA TYR A 598 26.99 53.83 -65.43
C TYR A 598 28.19 53.26 -66.22
N LEU A 599 28.15 52.00 -66.66
CA LEU A 599 29.24 51.34 -67.42
C LEU A 599 28.71 50.78 -68.76
N PRO A 600 28.47 51.63 -69.78
CA PRO A 600 27.78 51.26 -71.02
C PRO A 600 28.57 50.39 -72.02
N HIS A 601 29.74 49.85 -71.67
CA HIS A 601 30.65 49.17 -72.62
C HIS A 601 30.98 47.70 -72.34
N MET A 602 30.31 47.04 -71.39
CA MET A 602 30.47 45.60 -71.18
C MET A 602 29.23 44.84 -71.68
N ASN A 603 29.29 44.37 -72.93
CA ASN A 603 28.28 43.49 -73.54
C ASN A 603 28.39 42.09 -72.92
N ILE A 604 27.67 41.85 -71.83
CA ILE A 604 27.40 40.50 -71.31
C ILE A 604 25.96 40.16 -71.69
N GLU A 605 25.78 39.23 -72.64
CA GLU A 605 24.47 38.65 -72.97
C GLU A 605 23.92 37.87 -71.77
N ILE A 606 23.00 38.49 -71.03
CA ILE A 606 22.19 37.78 -70.02
C ILE A 606 20.94 37.26 -70.74
N ILE A 607 20.82 35.93 -70.83
CA ILE A 607 19.80 35.19 -71.58
C ILE A 607 18.37 35.34 -71.00
N PHE A 608 18.21 35.97 -69.82
CA PHE A 608 16.90 36.25 -69.24
C PHE A 608 16.52 37.72 -69.39
N THR A 609 15.31 37.97 -69.90
CA THR A 609 14.71 39.31 -69.97
C THR A 609 14.60 39.89 -68.55
N PRO A 610 15.34 40.96 -68.20
CA PRO A 610 15.39 41.51 -66.84
C PRO A 610 14.04 42.09 -66.38
N LEU A 611 13.12 42.32 -67.32
CA LEU A 611 11.78 42.82 -67.04
C LEU A 611 10.86 41.75 -66.40
N GLU A 612 10.93 40.50 -66.87
CA GLU A 612 10.05 39.43 -66.37
C GLU A 612 10.46 38.98 -64.97
N THR A 613 11.76 38.85 -64.72
CA THR A 613 12.30 38.43 -63.42
C THR A 613 12.05 39.46 -62.32
N THR A 614 12.16 40.75 -62.63
CA THR A 614 11.85 41.83 -61.67
C THR A 614 10.36 41.93 -61.38
N CYS A 615 9.49 41.73 -62.38
CA CYS A 615 8.05 41.64 -62.18
C CYS A 615 7.67 40.47 -61.26
N PHE A 616 8.19 39.28 -61.54
CA PHE A 616 7.95 38.09 -60.70
C PHE A 616 8.42 38.29 -59.26
N LEU A 617 9.64 38.78 -59.05
CA LEU A 617 10.17 39.09 -57.71
C LEU A 617 9.31 40.13 -56.98
N SER A 618 8.85 41.17 -57.68
CA SER A 618 7.97 42.19 -57.11
C SER A 618 6.64 41.60 -56.65
N ILE A 619 6.06 40.67 -57.43
CA ILE A 619 4.84 39.96 -57.03
C ILE A 619 5.11 39.07 -55.81
N CYS A 620 6.21 38.31 -55.81
CA CYS A 620 6.57 37.46 -54.66
C CYS A 620 6.79 38.28 -53.37
N LEU A 621 7.40 39.47 -53.46
CA LEU A 621 7.60 40.37 -52.32
C LEU A 621 6.30 40.91 -51.72
N LEU A 622 5.24 41.01 -52.52
CA LEU A 622 3.92 41.39 -52.06
C LEU A 622 3.15 40.18 -51.51
N VAL A 623 3.20 39.04 -52.21
CA VAL A 623 2.43 37.84 -51.87
C VAL A 623 2.95 37.16 -50.59
N LEU A 624 4.26 36.99 -50.41
CA LEU A 624 4.79 36.24 -49.26
C LEU A 624 4.45 36.87 -47.90
N PRO A 625 4.66 38.18 -47.64
CA PRO A 625 4.22 38.81 -46.40
C PRO A 625 2.72 38.70 -46.17
N LEU A 626 1.90 38.84 -47.23
CA LEU A 626 0.45 38.66 -47.13
C LEU A 626 0.11 37.22 -46.71
N THR A 627 0.79 36.22 -47.28
CA THR A 627 0.59 34.82 -46.86
C THR A 627 1.02 34.58 -45.41
N ALA A 628 2.12 35.18 -44.93
CA ALA A 628 2.50 35.12 -43.52
C ALA A 628 1.45 35.77 -42.61
N GLY A 629 0.89 36.91 -43.03
CA GLY A 629 -0.21 37.58 -42.35
C GLY A 629 -1.45 36.71 -42.26
N ILE A 630 -1.86 36.06 -43.36
CA ILE A 630 -2.98 35.12 -43.39
C ILE A 630 -2.71 33.90 -42.50
N LEU A 631 -1.51 33.33 -42.53
CA LEU A 631 -1.16 32.21 -41.64
C LEU A 631 -1.21 32.62 -40.16
N ALA A 632 -0.77 33.83 -39.83
CA ALA A 632 -0.86 34.38 -38.48
C ALA A 632 -2.31 34.64 -38.05
N THR A 633 -3.17 35.14 -38.94
CA THR A 633 -4.61 35.32 -38.64
C THR A 633 -5.30 33.98 -38.48
N LEU A 634 -4.99 32.97 -39.30
CA LEU A 634 -5.48 31.60 -39.13
C LEU A 634 -5.03 31.00 -37.78
N GLN A 635 -3.77 31.22 -37.39
CA GLN A 635 -3.26 30.81 -36.08
C GLN A 635 -4.03 31.48 -34.94
N SER A 636 -4.32 32.79 -35.05
CA SER A 636 -5.10 33.55 -34.07
C SER A 636 -6.58 33.13 -34.03
N HIS A 637 -7.16 32.78 -35.18
CA HIS A 637 -8.56 32.39 -35.30
C HIS A 637 -8.81 30.98 -34.75
N TYR A 638 -8.00 29.99 -35.15
CA TYR A 638 -8.18 28.61 -34.70
C TYR A 638 -7.65 28.34 -33.29
N LYS A 639 -6.75 29.20 -32.80
CA LYS A 639 -6.12 29.10 -31.48
C LYS A 639 -5.61 27.68 -31.17
N PRO A 640 -4.90 27.00 -32.11
CA PRO A 640 -4.56 25.59 -31.97
C PRO A 640 -3.69 25.32 -30.73
N SER A 641 -2.86 26.29 -30.34
CA SER A 641 -2.05 26.22 -29.13
C SER A 641 -2.90 26.25 -27.85
N GLN A 642 -3.96 27.06 -27.81
CA GLN A 642 -4.87 27.12 -26.65
C GLN A 642 -5.74 25.86 -26.56
N LYS A 643 -6.23 25.36 -27.71
CA LYS A 643 -6.96 24.08 -27.76
C LYS A 643 -6.08 22.91 -27.34
N TRP A 644 -4.82 22.87 -27.82
CA TRP A 644 -3.84 21.90 -27.35
C TRP A 644 -3.63 21.99 -25.84
N ALA A 645 -3.43 23.20 -25.32
CA ALA A 645 -3.19 23.44 -23.91
C ALA A 645 -4.34 22.91 -23.04
N ALA A 646 -5.58 23.27 -23.38
CA ALA A 646 -6.78 22.79 -22.70
C ALA A 646 -6.89 21.27 -22.72
N VAL A 647 -6.81 20.65 -23.91
CA VAL A 647 -6.93 19.18 -24.06
C VAL A 647 -5.80 18.44 -23.34
N HIS A 648 -4.57 18.94 -23.41
CA HIS A 648 -3.43 18.32 -22.74
C HIS A 648 -3.55 18.40 -21.21
N MET A 649 -4.04 19.53 -20.69
CA MET A 649 -4.30 19.69 -19.27
C MET A 649 -5.39 18.77 -18.78
N THR A 650 -6.54 18.74 -19.46
CA THR A 650 -7.64 17.84 -19.08
C THR A 650 -7.21 16.38 -19.17
N ALA A 651 -6.45 15.98 -20.19
CA ALA A 651 -5.90 14.62 -20.27
C ALA A 651 -5.04 14.27 -19.05
N SER A 652 -4.27 15.22 -18.54
CA SER A 652 -3.39 15.03 -17.37
C SER A 652 -4.19 15.04 -16.06
N GLN A 653 -5.23 15.87 -15.95
CA GLN A 653 -6.17 15.88 -14.84
C GLN A 653 -6.92 14.56 -14.70
N VAL A 654 -7.42 13.99 -15.80
CA VAL A 654 -8.06 12.65 -15.78
C VAL A 654 -7.13 11.60 -15.16
N VAL A 655 -5.84 11.61 -15.52
CA VAL A 655 -4.85 10.66 -14.96
C VAL A 655 -4.67 10.87 -13.46
N SER A 656 -4.54 12.13 -13.03
CA SER A 656 -4.44 12.48 -11.62
C SER A 656 -5.68 12.03 -10.84
N GLU A 657 -6.88 12.30 -11.35
CA GLU A 657 -8.15 11.87 -10.72
C GLU A 657 -8.24 10.35 -10.59
N LEU A 658 -7.86 9.61 -11.64
CA LEU A 658 -7.85 8.15 -11.61
C LEU A 658 -6.88 7.61 -10.55
N TYR A 659 -5.65 8.15 -10.46
CA TYR A 659 -4.69 7.71 -9.45
C TYR A 659 -5.10 8.10 -8.03
N MET A 660 -5.67 9.28 -7.82
CA MET A 660 -6.22 9.68 -6.52
C MET A 660 -7.40 8.79 -6.10
N PHE A 661 -8.29 8.48 -7.03
CA PHE A 661 -9.42 7.58 -6.81
C PHE A 661 -8.96 6.15 -6.49
N LEU A 662 -8.07 5.57 -7.31
CA LEU A 662 -7.56 4.21 -7.10
C LEU A 662 -6.74 4.08 -5.81
N GLY A 663 -6.13 5.17 -5.34
CA GLY A 663 -5.43 5.22 -4.06
C GLY A 663 -6.32 5.49 -2.85
N ASN A 664 -7.61 5.80 -3.03
CA ASN A 664 -8.50 6.35 -1.98
C ASN A 664 -7.87 7.55 -1.25
N VAL A 665 -7.24 8.45 -2.01
CA VAL A 665 -6.53 9.64 -1.49
C VAL A 665 -7.32 10.90 -1.79
N GLY A 666 -7.26 11.85 -0.88
CA GLY A 666 -7.76 13.20 -1.13
C GLY A 666 -9.28 13.29 -1.12
N PRO A 667 -9.94 13.74 -2.20
CA PRO A 667 -11.40 13.82 -2.22
C PRO A 667 -12.08 12.43 -2.21
N TYR A 668 -11.31 11.35 -2.32
CA TYR A 668 -11.79 9.96 -2.40
C TYR A 668 -11.58 9.16 -1.11
N THR A 669 -11.56 9.81 0.06
CA THR A 669 -11.49 9.12 1.35
C THR A 669 -12.86 8.69 1.89
N ALA A 670 -13.95 8.93 1.14
CA ALA A 670 -15.31 8.63 1.56
C ALA A 670 -15.71 7.18 1.24
N ASP A 671 -16.98 6.86 1.45
CA ASP A 671 -17.58 5.57 1.09
C ASP A 671 -17.38 5.27 -0.43
N PRO A 672 -17.13 4.01 -0.84
CA PRO A 672 -16.85 3.66 -2.23
C PRO A 672 -17.92 4.15 -3.23
N VAL A 673 -19.20 4.15 -2.83
CA VAL A 673 -20.29 4.64 -3.69
C VAL A 673 -20.23 6.17 -3.86
N ALA A 674 -19.91 6.89 -2.78
CA ALA A 674 -19.71 8.33 -2.84
C ALA A 674 -18.48 8.69 -3.71
N ASN A 675 -17.39 7.93 -3.56
CA ASN A 675 -16.18 8.10 -4.39
C ASN A 675 -16.47 7.83 -5.87
N GLN A 676 -17.24 6.79 -6.18
CA GLN A 676 -17.62 6.46 -7.56
C GLN A 676 -18.42 7.61 -8.20
N ARG A 677 -19.45 8.12 -7.51
CA ARG A 677 -20.24 9.26 -7.99
C ARG A 677 -19.38 10.51 -8.15
N ARG A 678 -18.46 10.74 -7.22
CA ARG A 678 -17.54 11.89 -7.28
C ARG A 678 -16.64 11.81 -8.49
N LEU A 679 -16.01 10.66 -8.75
CA LEU A 679 -15.16 10.47 -9.92
C LEU A 679 -15.96 10.66 -11.22
N GLU A 680 -17.16 10.08 -11.31
CA GLU A 680 -18.02 10.24 -12.48
C GLU A 680 -18.38 11.71 -12.74
N THR A 681 -18.75 12.45 -11.69
CA THR A 681 -19.04 13.88 -11.76
C THR A 681 -17.80 14.67 -12.18
N SER A 682 -16.64 14.42 -11.58
CA SER A 682 -15.39 15.08 -11.94
C SER A 682 -14.98 14.81 -13.39
N LEU A 683 -15.11 13.57 -13.89
CA LEU A 683 -14.85 13.26 -15.30
C LEU A 683 -15.83 14.00 -16.25
N ARG A 684 -17.10 14.12 -15.87
CA ARG A 684 -18.12 14.86 -16.63
C ARG A 684 -17.81 16.36 -16.67
N GLU A 685 -17.45 16.95 -15.53
CA GLU A 685 -17.07 18.37 -15.43
C GLU A 685 -15.83 18.69 -16.27
N LEU A 686 -14.83 17.80 -16.26
CA LEU A 686 -13.63 17.92 -17.10
C LEU A 686 -13.96 17.94 -18.60
N VAL A 687 -14.89 17.07 -19.03
CA VAL A 687 -15.38 17.02 -20.41
C VAL A 687 -16.17 18.28 -20.76
N GLU A 688 -17.05 18.73 -19.87
CA GLU A 688 -17.86 19.94 -20.08
C GLU A 688 -16.96 21.18 -20.21
N HIS A 689 -15.90 21.27 -19.40
CA HIS A 689 -14.91 22.35 -19.47
C HIS A 689 -14.18 22.38 -20.82
N LEU A 690 -13.88 21.22 -21.41
CA LEU A 690 -13.34 21.13 -22.77
C LEU A 690 -14.33 21.61 -23.82
N GLY A 691 -15.62 21.26 -23.65
CA GLY A 691 -16.70 21.75 -24.49
C GLY A 691 -16.78 23.28 -24.49
N ARG A 692 -16.74 23.90 -23.30
CA ARG A 692 -16.71 25.37 -23.12
C ARG A 692 -15.48 26.02 -23.74
N SER A 693 -14.37 25.29 -23.85
CA SER A 693 -13.13 25.76 -24.49
C SER A 693 -13.17 25.68 -26.04
N GLY A 694 -14.32 25.36 -26.64
CA GLY A 694 -14.48 25.23 -28.10
C GLY A 694 -13.82 23.98 -28.67
N VAL A 695 -13.63 22.96 -27.83
CA VAL A 695 -13.24 21.60 -28.22
C VAL A 695 -14.49 20.73 -28.13
N HIS A 696 -15.32 20.77 -29.18
CA HIS A 696 -16.53 19.96 -29.23
C HIS A 696 -16.20 18.47 -29.17
N GLU A 697 -17.01 17.75 -28.39
CA GLU A 697 -16.93 16.30 -28.31
C GLU A 697 -17.32 15.62 -29.61
N GLU A 698 -18.03 16.25 -30.55
CA GLU A 698 -18.72 15.65 -31.72
C GLU A 698 -17.91 14.68 -32.63
N GLY A 699 -16.57 14.62 -32.50
CA GLY A 699 -15.76 13.53 -33.07
C GLY A 699 -15.53 12.33 -32.13
N LEU A 700 -16.18 12.27 -30.99
CA LEU A 700 -16.26 11.15 -30.05
C LEU A 700 -17.63 10.56 -30.35
N PRO A 701 -17.73 9.31 -30.83
CA PRO A 701 -19.03 8.66 -30.98
C PRO A 701 -19.72 8.70 -29.62
N ALA A 702 -20.67 9.62 -29.48
CA ALA A 702 -21.46 9.82 -28.28
C ALA A 702 -22.44 8.66 -28.25
N GLY A 703 -22.13 7.63 -27.46
CA GLY A 703 -23.01 6.49 -27.23
C GLY A 703 -23.61 5.92 -28.52
N ALA A 704 -22.84 5.10 -29.24
CA ALA A 704 -23.52 4.00 -29.91
C ALA A 704 -24.21 3.22 -28.79
N ASP A 705 -25.53 3.06 -28.92
CA ASP A 705 -26.35 2.23 -28.05
C ASP A 705 -25.59 0.95 -27.70
N ALA A 706 -25.64 0.58 -26.42
CA ALA A 706 -24.72 -0.30 -25.71
C ALA A 706 -24.58 -1.75 -26.25
N ASP A 707 -25.05 -2.05 -27.45
CA ASP A 707 -25.13 -3.40 -28.01
C ASP A 707 -24.16 -3.66 -29.18
N ASP A 708 -23.65 -2.63 -29.89
CA ASP A 708 -22.80 -2.81 -31.10
C ASP A 708 -21.40 -2.18 -30.99
N GLY A 709 -20.92 -1.93 -29.76
CA GLY A 709 -19.57 -1.42 -29.52
C GLY A 709 -18.48 -2.39 -30.01
N PRO A 710 -17.35 -1.90 -30.56
CA PRO A 710 -16.19 -2.75 -30.84
C PRO A 710 -15.81 -3.51 -29.56
N PRO A 711 -15.42 -4.80 -29.66
CA PRO A 711 -15.15 -5.65 -28.50
C PRO A 711 -14.19 -4.95 -27.55
N GLU A 712 -14.51 -4.96 -26.24
CA GLU A 712 -13.71 -4.30 -25.22
C GLU A 712 -12.23 -4.67 -25.42
N PRO A 713 -11.33 -3.68 -25.56
CA PRO A 713 -9.94 -3.95 -25.80
C PRO A 713 -9.40 -4.80 -24.66
N GLU A 714 -8.68 -5.87 -25.00
CA GLU A 714 -8.09 -6.78 -24.03
C GLU A 714 -7.30 -5.96 -22.98
N PRO A 715 -7.49 -6.18 -21.66
CA PRO A 715 -6.93 -5.33 -20.61
C PRO A 715 -5.42 -5.07 -20.75
N GLY A 716 -4.67 -6.06 -21.23
CA GLY A 716 -3.23 -5.94 -21.50
C GLY A 716 -2.89 -5.06 -22.71
N GLU A 717 -3.77 -4.92 -23.69
CA GLU A 717 -3.60 -3.95 -24.78
C GLU A 717 -3.86 -2.52 -24.28
N LEU A 718 -4.94 -2.32 -23.50
CA LEU A 718 -5.24 -1.03 -22.90
C LEU A 718 -4.08 -0.54 -22.05
N GLN A 719 -3.52 -1.40 -21.18
CA GLN A 719 -2.35 -1.09 -20.37
C GLN A 719 -1.14 -0.66 -21.21
N ARG A 720 -0.83 -1.41 -22.27
CA ARG A 720 0.27 -1.06 -23.18
C ARG A 720 0.05 0.26 -23.90
N ARG A 721 -1.19 0.59 -24.26
CA ARG A 721 -1.56 1.88 -24.87
C ARG A 721 -1.39 3.00 -23.85
N VAL A 722 -1.95 2.87 -22.64
CA VAL A 722 -1.83 3.86 -21.56
C VAL A 722 -0.36 4.13 -21.20
N GLN A 723 0.44 3.08 -20.99
CA GLN A 723 1.87 3.24 -20.69
C GLN A 723 2.65 3.94 -21.80
N ARG A 724 2.35 3.62 -23.07
CA ARG A 724 2.96 4.28 -24.24
C ARG A 724 2.58 5.76 -24.29
N GLU A 725 1.32 6.10 -24.01
CA GLU A 725 0.85 7.48 -24.04
C GLU A 725 1.42 8.31 -22.89
N LEU A 726 1.43 7.78 -21.66
CA LEU A 726 1.89 8.49 -20.46
C LEU A 726 3.40 8.70 -20.43
N TYR A 727 4.18 7.67 -20.77
CA TYR A 727 5.63 7.67 -20.55
C TYR A 727 6.44 7.78 -21.84
N GLY A 728 5.78 7.85 -23.00
CA GLY A 728 6.46 7.88 -24.29
C GLY A 728 7.36 6.66 -24.55
N SER A 729 7.23 5.60 -23.74
CA SER A 729 8.00 4.39 -23.84
C SER A 729 7.52 3.63 -25.08
N SER A 730 8.06 4.00 -26.24
CA SER A 730 8.20 3.04 -27.33
C SER A 730 8.98 1.86 -26.75
N PRO A 731 8.53 0.61 -26.90
CA PRO A 731 9.29 -0.55 -26.42
C PRO A 731 10.67 -0.48 -27.10
N SER A 732 11.64 0.06 -26.37
CA SER A 732 12.99 0.39 -26.82
C SER A 732 13.79 -0.86 -27.19
N GLY A 733 13.15 -2.03 -27.08
CA GLY A 733 13.67 -3.34 -27.40
C GLY A 733 13.68 -3.74 -28.88
N ARG A 734 12.97 -3.15 -29.84
CA ARG A 734 13.05 -3.75 -31.21
C ARG A 734 14.45 -3.68 -31.84
N ARG A 735 15.23 -2.62 -31.58
CA ARG A 735 16.62 -2.53 -32.06
C ARG A 735 17.64 -3.12 -31.07
N ALA A 736 17.44 -2.96 -29.76
CA ALA A 736 18.35 -3.51 -28.74
C ALA A 736 18.16 -5.03 -28.50
N ALA A 737 16.93 -5.54 -28.58
CA ALA A 737 16.65 -6.98 -28.50
C ALA A 737 17.01 -7.71 -29.79
N SER A 738 16.90 -7.08 -30.97
CA SER A 738 17.42 -7.66 -32.23
C SER A 738 18.95 -7.78 -32.22
N LEU A 739 19.66 -6.79 -31.66
CA LEU A 739 21.12 -6.86 -31.49
C LEU A 739 21.56 -7.82 -30.39
N ARG A 740 20.76 -8.01 -29.32
CA ARG A 740 21.03 -9.05 -28.30
C ARG A 740 20.67 -10.46 -28.76
N ALA A 741 19.67 -10.62 -29.63
CA ALA A 741 19.29 -11.92 -30.20
C ALA A 741 20.35 -12.51 -31.13
N SER A 742 21.32 -11.70 -31.59
CA SER A 742 22.44 -12.16 -32.42
C SER A 742 23.67 -12.60 -31.60
N GLY A 743 23.66 -12.42 -30.27
CA GLY A 743 24.71 -12.88 -29.37
C GLY A 743 24.38 -14.28 -28.85
N ALA A 744 24.84 -15.32 -29.54
CA ALA A 744 24.73 -16.70 -29.10
C ALA A 744 25.40 -16.88 -27.72
N GLY A 745 24.66 -17.37 -26.72
CA GLY A 745 25.31 -17.99 -25.55
C GLY A 745 24.55 -18.08 -24.23
N TRP A 746 23.48 -17.32 -23.96
CA TRP A 746 22.86 -17.31 -22.61
C TRP A 746 21.33 -17.39 -22.67
N GLY A 747 20.81 -18.61 -22.85
CA GLY A 747 19.38 -18.92 -23.04
C GLY A 747 18.51 -18.95 -21.78
N TRP A 748 19.07 -18.76 -20.57
CA TRP A 748 18.31 -18.96 -19.33
C TRP A 748 17.63 -17.69 -18.77
N THR A 749 18.18 -16.50 -19.02
CA THR A 749 17.56 -15.24 -18.56
C THR A 749 16.33 -14.85 -19.37
N SER A 750 16.19 -15.33 -20.61
CA SER A 750 14.97 -15.11 -21.41
C SER A 750 13.81 -16.00 -20.96
N LEU A 751 14.08 -17.22 -20.51
CA LEU A 751 13.07 -18.16 -20.01
C LEU A 751 12.55 -17.79 -18.61
N LEU A 752 13.38 -17.18 -17.76
CA LEU A 752 12.93 -16.61 -16.47
C LEU A 752 12.24 -15.23 -16.63
N ALA A 753 12.55 -14.50 -17.71
CA ALA A 753 11.87 -13.26 -18.08
C ALA A 753 10.63 -13.47 -18.98
N GLU A 754 10.38 -14.71 -19.44
CA GLU A 754 9.23 -15.10 -20.27
C GLU A 754 7.93 -15.25 -19.48
N GLY A 755 7.98 -15.08 -18.16
CA GLY A 755 6.84 -14.56 -17.41
C GLY A 755 6.61 -13.11 -17.78
N GLY A 756 6.09 -12.86 -18.99
CA GLY A 756 5.73 -11.51 -19.44
C GLY A 756 4.98 -10.81 -18.31
N PRO A 757 5.31 -9.53 -18.02
CA PRO A 757 4.77 -8.82 -16.87
C PRO A 757 3.27 -9.02 -16.87
N GLU A 758 2.75 -9.74 -15.86
CA GLU A 758 1.32 -10.00 -15.76
C GLU A 758 0.62 -8.66 -15.94
N ALA A 759 -0.36 -8.62 -16.85
CA ALA A 759 -1.05 -7.39 -17.20
C ALA A 759 -1.68 -6.84 -15.91
N LYS A 760 -1.01 -5.84 -15.31
CA LYS A 760 -1.45 -5.24 -14.05
C LYS A 760 -2.81 -4.61 -14.34
N ASP A 761 -3.81 -5.01 -13.57
CA ASP A 761 -5.17 -4.49 -13.72
C ASP A 761 -5.15 -2.98 -13.42
N LEU A 762 -5.38 -2.17 -14.45
CA LEU A 762 -5.39 -0.70 -14.35
C LEU A 762 -6.53 -0.16 -13.47
N ALA A 763 -7.48 -1.02 -13.11
CA ALA A 763 -8.62 -0.68 -12.28
C ALA A 763 -8.52 -1.24 -10.86
N ALA A 764 -7.49 -2.02 -10.54
CA ALA A 764 -7.29 -2.51 -9.19
C ALA A 764 -6.93 -1.35 -8.24
N PRO A 765 -7.44 -1.36 -6.99
CA PRO A 765 -7.00 -0.44 -5.96
C PRO A 765 -5.47 -0.43 -5.85
N LEU A 766 -4.88 0.76 -5.71
CA LEU A 766 -3.43 0.92 -5.71
C LEU A 766 -2.90 0.89 -4.28
N THR A 767 -2.01 -0.05 -4.01
CA THR A 767 -1.12 0.00 -2.84
C THR A 767 0.01 1.01 -3.08
N ALA A 768 0.70 1.42 -2.03
CA ALA A 768 1.85 2.31 -2.14
C ALA A 768 2.97 1.70 -3.01
N GLU A 769 3.27 0.42 -2.83
CA GLU A 769 4.25 -0.33 -3.62
C GLU A 769 3.84 -0.36 -5.11
N ALA A 770 2.59 -0.72 -5.38
CA ALA A 770 2.06 -0.80 -6.74
C ALA A 770 2.13 0.57 -7.42
N TYR A 771 1.84 1.65 -6.70
CA TYR A 771 1.94 3.01 -7.22
C TYR A 771 3.39 3.43 -7.52
N VAL A 772 4.35 3.11 -6.64
CA VAL A 772 5.78 3.39 -6.88
C VAL A 772 6.24 2.70 -8.16
N GLU A 773 5.91 1.42 -8.33
CA GLU A 773 6.30 0.63 -9.50
C GLU A 773 5.61 1.06 -10.80
N THR A 774 4.31 1.37 -10.73
CA THR A 774 3.50 1.63 -11.94
C THR A 774 3.52 3.09 -12.39
N ARG A 775 3.77 4.03 -11.46
CA ARG A 775 3.68 5.46 -11.70
C ARG A 775 4.99 6.19 -11.44
N ILE A 776 5.54 6.14 -10.23
CA ILE A 776 6.73 6.94 -9.86
C ILE A 776 7.96 6.53 -10.67
N ALA A 777 8.30 5.24 -10.70
CA ALA A 777 9.50 4.77 -11.38
C ALA A 777 9.47 5.03 -12.91
N PRO A 778 8.39 4.73 -13.65
CA PRO A 778 8.28 5.08 -15.07
C PRO A 778 8.27 6.60 -15.31
N LEU A 779 7.59 7.38 -14.47
CA LEU A 779 7.52 8.84 -14.62
C LEU A 779 8.89 9.49 -14.41
N ARG A 780 9.64 9.05 -13.40
CA ARG A 780 11.01 9.51 -13.16
C ARG A 780 11.90 9.25 -14.37
N ARG A 781 11.85 8.02 -14.91
CA ARG A 781 12.62 7.66 -16.11
C ARG A 781 12.22 8.54 -17.30
N HIS A 782 10.92 8.69 -17.53
CA HIS A 782 10.40 9.54 -18.60
C HIS A 782 10.89 10.98 -18.48
N TYR A 783 10.79 11.59 -17.30
CA TYR A 783 11.25 12.97 -17.07
C TYR A 783 12.76 13.12 -17.20
N SER A 784 13.55 12.11 -16.81
CA SER A 784 15.01 12.16 -16.97
C SER A 784 15.43 12.13 -18.44
N GLU A 785 14.83 11.23 -19.23
CA GLU A 785 15.07 11.12 -20.69
C GLU A 785 14.55 12.38 -21.41
N TRP A 786 13.40 12.89 -20.97
CA TRP A 786 12.79 14.11 -21.52
C TRP A 786 13.65 15.35 -21.26
N ALA A 787 14.10 15.56 -20.03
CA ALA A 787 14.97 16.69 -19.64
C ALA A 787 16.30 16.66 -20.42
N GLN A 788 16.92 15.48 -20.56
CA GLN A 788 18.16 15.33 -21.32
C GLN A 788 17.96 15.66 -22.80
N SER A 789 16.91 15.12 -23.42
CA SER A 789 16.57 15.37 -24.83
C SER A 789 16.28 16.84 -25.10
N HIS A 790 15.51 17.49 -24.23
CA HIS A 790 15.16 18.91 -24.39
C HIS A 790 16.34 19.85 -24.12
N SER A 791 17.18 19.53 -23.12
CA SER A 791 18.43 20.26 -22.89
C SER A 791 19.33 20.21 -24.12
N TRP A 792 19.50 19.03 -24.73
CA TRP A 792 20.29 18.88 -25.96
C TRP A 792 19.70 19.68 -27.13
N LEU A 793 18.39 19.57 -27.39
CA LEU A 793 17.73 20.32 -28.45
C LEU A 793 17.87 21.84 -28.27
N ARG A 794 17.72 22.33 -27.03
CA ARG A 794 17.91 23.75 -26.71
C ARG A 794 19.34 24.20 -26.98
N THR A 795 20.33 23.42 -26.58
CA THR A 795 21.74 23.73 -26.87
C THR A 795 21.98 23.81 -28.38
N VAL A 796 21.43 22.88 -29.16
CA VAL A 796 21.55 22.91 -30.63
C VAL A 796 20.92 24.17 -31.23
N LEU A 797 19.72 24.55 -30.80
CA LEU A 797 19.04 25.74 -31.31
C LEU A 797 19.72 27.04 -30.89
N ASN A 798 20.25 27.12 -29.66
CA ASN A 798 21.03 28.27 -29.19
C ASN A 798 22.36 28.42 -29.94
N VAL A 799 23.04 27.30 -30.23
CA VAL A 799 24.24 27.31 -31.07
C VAL A 799 23.89 27.79 -32.49
N ALA A 800 22.80 27.30 -33.08
CA ALA A 800 22.34 27.77 -34.38
C ALA A 800 22.03 29.27 -34.38
N PHE A 801 21.33 29.77 -33.35
CA PHE A 801 21.07 31.20 -33.16
C PHE A 801 22.36 32.03 -33.10
N ALA A 802 23.33 31.61 -32.27
CA ALA A 802 24.62 32.30 -32.14
C ALA A 802 25.44 32.28 -33.44
N LEU A 803 25.40 31.16 -34.17
CA LEU A 803 26.05 31.03 -35.48
C LEU A 803 25.44 32.01 -36.49
N PHE A 804 24.11 32.12 -36.58
CA PHE A 804 23.47 33.06 -37.50
C PHE A 804 23.76 34.53 -37.14
N LEU A 805 23.80 34.89 -35.86
CA LEU A 805 24.23 36.22 -35.44
C LEU A 805 25.69 36.50 -35.80
N SER A 806 26.58 35.52 -35.59
CA SER A 806 28.00 35.65 -35.94
C SER A 806 28.21 35.82 -37.45
N VAL A 807 27.43 35.09 -38.27
CA VAL A 807 27.40 35.28 -39.73
C VAL A 807 26.92 36.68 -40.08
N GLY A 808 25.88 37.20 -39.40
CA GLY A 808 25.43 38.58 -39.59
C GLY A 808 26.52 39.62 -39.30
N SER A 809 27.25 39.47 -38.18
CA SER A 809 28.37 40.34 -37.85
C SER A 809 29.53 40.23 -38.84
N GLY A 810 29.88 39.01 -39.27
CA GLY A 810 30.92 38.76 -40.27
C GLY A 810 30.57 39.38 -41.62
N LEU A 811 29.31 39.29 -42.05
CA LEU A 811 28.81 39.96 -43.26
C LEU A 811 28.96 41.48 -43.15
N GLY A 812 28.63 42.07 -41.99
CA GLY A 812 28.85 43.49 -41.73
C GLY A 812 30.33 43.90 -41.82
N ALA A 813 31.24 43.13 -41.22
CA ALA A 813 32.68 43.40 -41.27
C ALA A 813 33.26 43.27 -42.69
N SER A 814 32.75 42.35 -43.50
CA SER A 814 33.18 42.16 -44.90
C SER A 814 32.64 43.20 -45.88
N GLY A 815 31.85 44.19 -45.41
CA GLY A 815 31.18 45.16 -46.28
C GLY A 815 29.96 44.61 -47.02
N LEU A 816 29.57 43.36 -46.78
CA LEU A 816 28.37 42.72 -47.34
C LEU A 816 27.11 43.03 -46.50
N SER A 817 26.95 44.30 -46.11
CA SER A 817 25.88 44.76 -45.22
C SER A 817 24.47 44.42 -45.70
N LEU A 818 24.31 44.26 -47.02
CA LEU A 818 23.05 43.90 -47.65
C LEU A 818 22.50 42.52 -47.21
N TRP A 819 23.36 41.56 -46.85
CA TRP A 819 22.95 40.21 -46.47
C TRP A 819 22.62 40.05 -44.98
N ILE A 820 22.87 41.08 -44.16
CA ILE A 820 22.60 41.06 -42.70
C ILE A 820 21.14 40.70 -42.37
N PRO A 821 20.10 41.27 -43.04
CA PRO A 821 18.71 40.94 -42.72
C PRO A 821 18.36 39.46 -42.93
N ALA A 822 18.98 38.80 -43.91
CA ALA A 822 18.77 37.38 -44.17
C ALA A 822 19.34 36.52 -43.02
N ALA A 823 20.55 36.82 -42.55
CA ALA A 823 21.15 36.18 -41.38
C ALA A 823 20.33 36.43 -40.10
N LEU A 824 19.85 37.66 -39.90
CA LEU A 824 19.01 38.01 -38.77
C LEU A 824 17.67 37.27 -38.79
N SER A 825 17.05 37.10 -39.96
CA SER A 825 15.78 36.35 -40.07
C SER A 825 15.93 34.88 -39.68
N LEU A 826 17.06 34.25 -40.03
CA LEU A 826 17.39 32.88 -39.62
C LEU A 826 17.66 32.79 -38.12
N ALA A 827 18.33 33.78 -37.54
CA ALA A 827 18.49 33.87 -36.09
C ALA A 827 17.13 33.98 -35.40
N THR A 828 16.24 34.86 -35.85
CA THR A 828 14.88 34.98 -35.32
C THR A 828 14.10 33.67 -35.46
N PHE A 829 14.18 32.99 -36.60
CA PHE A 829 13.57 31.67 -36.80
C PHE A 829 14.05 30.64 -35.76
N ALA A 830 15.38 30.54 -35.57
CA ALA A 830 15.96 29.63 -34.58
C ALA A 830 15.50 29.98 -33.14
N ALA A 831 15.44 31.27 -32.80
CA ALA A 831 14.97 31.75 -31.50
C ALA A 831 13.47 31.45 -31.29
N THR A 832 12.62 31.68 -32.30
CA THR A 832 11.19 31.33 -32.25
C THR A 832 10.99 29.83 -32.08
N LEU A 833 11.77 29.02 -32.80
CA LEU A 833 11.71 27.57 -32.69
C LEU A 833 12.17 27.09 -31.31
N ALA A 834 13.23 27.69 -30.74
CA ALA A 834 13.69 27.41 -29.40
C ALA A 834 12.63 27.74 -28.34
N HIS A 835 12.01 28.91 -28.44
CA HIS A 835 10.98 29.35 -27.51
C HIS A 835 9.69 28.50 -27.61
N TRP A 836 9.36 27.99 -28.81
CA TRP A 836 8.20 27.12 -29.01
C TRP A 836 8.44 25.67 -28.58
N LEU A 837 9.56 25.07 -28.99
CA LEU A 837 9.83 23.64 -28.76
C LEU A 837 10.35 23.37 -27.34
N VAL A 838 11.18 24.28 -26.79
CA VAL A 838 11.81 24.08 -25.48
C VAL A 838 11.67 25.34 -24.61
N PRO A 839 10.45 25.64 -24.11
CA PRO A 839 10.27 26.68 -23.12
C PRO A 839 11.16 26.43 -21.89
N GLN A 840 11.80 27.47 -21.36
CA GLN A 840 12.72 27.35 -20.23
C GLN A 840 11.98 26.93 -18.96
N GLU A 841 10.75 27.40 -18.82
CA GLU A 841 9.85 27.14 -17.71
C GLU A 841 9.54 25.64 -17.62
N VAL A 842 9.44 24.94 -18.75
CA VAL A 842 9.19 23.50 -18.78
C VAL A 842 10.37 22.73 -18.22
N LEU A 843 11.60 23.09 -18.59
CA LEU A 843 12.79 22.43 -18.07
C LEU A 843 12.93 22.64 -16.56
N THR A 844 12.62 23.84 -16.05
CA THR A 844 12.66 24.11 -14.60
C THR A 844 11.56 23.34 -13.87
N ALA A 845 10.36 23.24 -14.43
CA ALA A 845 9.27 22.44 -13.86
C ALA A 845 9.61 20.93 -13.85
N VAL A 846 10.14 20.39 -14.95
CA VAL A 846 10.54 18.98 -15.04
C VAL A 846 11.67 18.66 -14.06
N ASN A 847 12.68 19.52 -13.95
CA ASN A 847 13.77 19.32 -12.98
C ASN A 847 13.25 19.37 -11.53
N ARG A 848 12.33 20.29 -11.23
CA ARG A 848 11.68 20.35 -9.91
C ARG A 848 10.89 19.08 -9.60
N ALA A 849 10.14 18.58 -10.56
CA ALA A 849 9.40 17.33 -10.42
C ALA A 849 10.36 16.13 -10.27
N LEU A 850 11.47 16.08 -11.00
CA LEU A 850 12.49 15.03 -10.84
C LEU A 850 13.11 15.03 -9.45
N SER A 851 13.46 16.20 -8.90
CA SER A 851 13.92 16.32 -7.51
C SER A 851 12.89 15.77 -6.54
N ALA A 852 11.63 16.20 -6.65
CA ALA A 852 10.56 15.70 -5.79
C ALA A 852 10.34 14.18 -5.90
N LEU A 853 10.40 13.62 -7.10
CA LEU A 853 10.26 12.17 -7.32
C LEU A 853 11.47 11.39 -6.77
N ASN A 854 12.69 11.94 -6.85
CA ASN A 854 13.87 11.34 -6.23
C ASN A 854 13.78 11.38 -4.71
N ASP A 855 13.30 12.47 -4.11
CA ASP A 855 13.11 12.59 -2.67
C ASP A 855 12.06 11.57 -2.17
N LEU A 856 10.98 11.36 -2.93
CA LEU A 856 10.00 10.32 -2.63
C LEU A 856 10.59 8.90 -2.74
N ASP A 857 11.39 8.61 -3.77
CA ASP A 857 12.05 7.30 -3.95
C ASP A 857 13.08 7.03 -2.83
N LEU A 858 13.89 8.03 -2.46
CA LEU A 858 14.84 7.90 -1.35
C LEU A 858 14.13 7.67 -0.02
N ARG A 859 13.03 8.41 0.24
CA ARG A 859 12.22 8.21 1.45
C ARG A 859 11.60 6.82 1.45
N TRP A 860 11.01 6.39 0.34
CA TRP A 860 10.43 5.05 0.18
C TRP A 860 11.45 3.93 0.45
N GLN A 861 12.68 4.08 -0.04
CA GLN A 861 13.75 3.11 0.20
C GLN A 861 14.29 3.15 1.64
N GLY A 862 14.22 4.30 2.31
CA GLY A 862 14.66 4.46 3.71
C GLY A 862 13.58 4.12 4.75
N SER A 863 12.31 4.14 4.36
CA SER A 863 11.17 3.83 5.22
C SER A 863 11.07 2.32 5.47
N ASP A 864 10.74 1.94 6.71
CA ASP A 864 10.45 0.55 7.05
C ASP A 864 9.19 0.06 6.30
N ILE A 865 9.05 -1.26 6.14
CA ILE A 865 7.90 -1.91 5.49
C ILE A 865 6.58 -1.41 6.07
N ARG A 866 6.53 -1.15 7.39
CA ARG A 866 5.36 -0.56 8.04
C ARG A 866 5.05 0.85 7.56
N GLU A 867 6.05 1.74 7.52
CA GLU A 867 5.86 3.12 7.06
C GLU A 867 5.51 3.14 5.57
N ASN A 868 6.14 2.27 4.77
CA ASN A 868 5.85 2.11 3.35
C ASN A 868 4.40 1.69 3.08
N ARG A 869 3.84 0.82 3.91
CA ARG A 869 2.44 0.38 3.80
C ARG A 869 1.44 1.31 4.46
N SER A 870 1.91 2.33 5.19
CA SER A 870 1.00 3.24 5.87
C SER A 870 0.16 4.04 4.88
N GLU A 871 -1.12 4.25 5.22
CA GLU A 871 -2.03 5.10 4.45
C GLU A 871 -1.48 6.53 4.31
N ALA A 872 -0.74 7.02 5.32
CA ALA A 872 -0.10 8.33 5.27
C ALA A 872 0.96 8.42 4.17
N THR A 873 1.86 7.43 4.10
CA THR A 873 2.89 7.35 3.04
C THR A 873 2.26 7.19 1.67
N LYS A 874 1.25 6.31 1.53
CA LYS A 874 0.49 6.16 0.28
C LYS A 874 -0.13 7.50 -0.16
N ARG A 875 -0.84 8.19 0.73
CA ARG A 875 -1.45 9.50 0.46
C ARG A 875 -0.42 10.53 0.03
N ARG A 876 0.73 10.56 0.70
CA ARG A 876 1.83 11.48 0.37
C ARG A 876 2.43 11.18 -1.00
N LEU A 877 2.76 9.91 -1.28
CA LEU A 877 3.33 9.48 -2.56
C LEU A 877 2.42 9.88 -3.72
N ILE A 878 1.12 9.56 -3.63
CA ILE A 878 0.14 9.84 -4.68
C ILE A 878 -0.08 11.36 -4.83
N THR A 879 -0.38 12.06 -3.74
CA THR A 879 -0.67 13.50 -3.77
C THR A 879 0.51 14.30 -4.31
N VAL A 880 1.74 14.04 -3.83
CA VAL A 880 2.93 14.79 -4.26
C VAL A 880 3.28 14.46 -5.70
N THR A 881 3.21 13.19 -6.11
CA THR A 881 3.52 12.77 -7.49
C THR A 881 2.54 13.38 -8.47
N GLU A 882 1.23 13.28 -8.23
CA GLU A 882 0.25 13.83 -9.17
C GLU A 882 0.20 15.36 -9.17
N LYS A 883 0.44 16.02 -8.03
CA LYS A 883 0.60 17.48 -8.01
C LYS A 883 1.80 17.94 -8.86
N ASN A 884 2.94 17.26 -8.76
CA ASN A 884 4.10 17.57 -9.58
C ASN A 884 3.89 17.22 -11.06
N SER A 885 3.18 16.12 -11.36
CA SER A 885 2.85 15.73 -12.73
C SER A 885 1.95 16.78 -13.41
N LEU A 886 0.93 17.27 -12.70
CA LEU A 886 0.05 18.34 -13.16
C LEU A 886 0.78 19.68 -13.31
N ALA A 887 1.68 20.04 -12.39
CA ALA A 887 2.47 21.27 -12.50
C ALA A 887 3.36 21.27 -13.76
N VAL A 888 3.93 20.11 -14.12
CA VAL A 888 4.69 19.94 -15.37
C VAL A 888 3.78 20.06 -16.59
N ALA A 889 2.61 19.41 -16.59
CA ALA A 889 1.64 19.51 -17.68
C ALA A 889 1.14 20.95 -17.88
N MET A 890 0.91 21.69 -16.78
CA MET A 890 0.49 23.09 -16.80
C MET A 890 1.55 23.98 -17.41
N THR A 891 2.80 23.79 -16.99
CA THR A 891 3.92 24.57 -17.51
C THR A 891 4.18 24.25 -18.99
N LEU A 892 4.03 22.98 -19.39
CA LEU A 892 4.16 22.55 -20.79
C LEU A 892 3.08 23.14 -21.67
N SER A 893 1.82 23.06 -21.24
CA SER A 893 0.68 23.60 -21.98
C SER A 893 0.64 25.13 -22.00
N ARG A 894 1.34 25.81 -21.07
CA ARG A 894 1.17 27.25 -20.79
C ARG A 894 -0.29 27.61 -20.49
N ALA A 895 -1.06 26.65 -19.97
CA ALA A 895 -2.43 26.89 -19.59
C ALA A 895 -2.45 27.77 -18.33
N THR A 896 -3.11 28.92 -18.40
CA THR A 896 -3.52 29.67 -17.21
C THR A 896 -4.64 28.87 -16.54
N LEU A 897 -4.34 28.24 -15.41
CA LEU A 897 -5.37 27.51 -14.66
C LEU A 897 -6.42 28.51 -14.15
N PHE A 898 -7.68 28.23 -14.46
CA PHE A 898 -8.78 28.53 -13.55
C PHE A 898 -8.80 27.39 -12.53
N LEU A 899 -7.91 27.42 -11.54
CA LEU A 899 -8.18 26.62 -10.35
C LEU A 899 -9.42 27.25 -9.74
N SER A 900 -10.52 26.48 -9.66
CA SER A 900 -11.62 26.88 -8.79
C SER A 900 -11.03 27.02 -7.39
N GLU A 901 -10.94 28.26 -6.90
CA GLU A 901 -10.45 28.57 -5.55
C GLU A 901 -11.24 27.80 -4.47
N ASP A 902 -12.44 27.31 -4.80
CA ASP A 902 -13.25 26.42 -3.94
C ASP A 902 -12.60 25.08 -3.56
N SER A 903 -11.45 24.72 -4.13
CA SER A 903 -10.62 23.59 -3.65
C SER A 903 -9.68 23.98 -2.48
N ASP A 904 -9.90 25.12 -1.82
CA ASP A 904 -9.10 25.62 -0.68
C ASP A 904 -9.16 24.73 0.59
N GLY A 905 -9.96 23.66 0.61
CA GLY A 905 -9.89 22.62 1.65
C GLY A 905 -8.54 21.88 1.74
N TRP A 906 -7.64 22.08 0.76
CA TRP A 906 -6.29 21.49 0.73
C TRP A 906 -5.19 22.39 1.31
N ARG A 907 -5.50 23.61 1.78
CA ARG A 907 -4.55 24.49 2.50
C ARG A 907 -4.44 24.19 4.01
N GLY A 908 -4.78 22.98 4.45
CA GLY A 908 -4.29 22.47 5.72
C GLY A 908 -2.78 22.31 5.64
N GLY A 909 -2.04 23.36 6.00
CA GLY A 909 -0.59 23.30 6.11
C GLY A 909 -0.22 22.11 7.02
N MET A 910 0.49 21.13 6.47
CA MET A 910 1.25 20.24 7.34
C MET A 910 2.30 21.10 8.02
N PRO A 911 2.27 21.25 9.36
CA PRO A 911 3.45 21.72 10.05
C PRO A 911 4.51 20.66 9.81
N VAL A 912 5.54 21.00 9.02
CA VAL A 912 6.81 20.32 9.15
C VAL A 912 7.33 20.78 10.51
N SER A 913 6.95 20.08 11.58
CA SER A 913 7.56 20.28 12.88
C SER A 913 9.06 19.98 12.73
N PRO A 914 9.96 20.94 12.93
CA PRO A 914 11.35 20.60 13.13
C PRO A 914 11.43 19.83 14.45
N GLU A 915 11.90 18.60 14.34
CA GLU A 915 12.36 17.76 15.44
C GLU A 915 13.26 18.61 16.34
N LYS A 916 12.78 18.89 17.56
CA LYS A 916 13.52 19.68 18.56
C LYS A 916 14.52 18.74 19.23
N ASP A 917 15.78 18.85 18.82
CA ASP A 917 16.90 18.45 19.66
C ASP A 917 16.96 19.38 20.88
N SER A 918 16.65 18.81 22.03
CA SER A 918 16.84 19.45 23.33
C SER A 918 18.28 19.19 23.80
N ASP A 919 19.11 20.22 23.76
CA ASP A 919 20.32 20.25 24.58
C ASP A 919 20.44 21.59 25.32
N LYS A 920 20.68 21.47 26.63
CA LYS A 920 20.72 22.54 27.62
C LYS A 920 22.12 23.15 27.67
N ASP A 921 22.20 24.45 27.92
CA ASP A 921 22.96 25.05 29.05
C ASP A 921 23.54 26.45 28.77
N LEU A 922 23.33 27.33 29.77
CA LEU A 922 24.22 28.39 30.31
C LEU A 922 24.77 29.49 29.37
N GLU A 923 25.00 30.75 29.74
CA GLU A 923 24.71 31.64 30.88
C GLU A 923 25.31 33.01 30.48
N ARG A 924 24.74 34.11 31.00
CA ARG A 924 25.40 35.39 31.40
C ARG A 924 25.78 36.52 30.41
N ARG A 925 25.17 37.69 30.75
CA ARG A 925 25.72 39.06 30.95
C ARG A 925 26.22 39.84 29.73
N CYS A 926 26.16 41.18 29.63
CA CYS A 926 25.68 42.32 30.44
C CYS A 926 25.69 43.56 29.51
N GLU A 927 24.80 44.54 29.77
CA GLU A 927 25.01 46.02 29.65
C GLU A 927 25.34 46.61 28.24
N ALA A 928 24.93 47.81 27.78
CA ALA A 928 24.43 49.04 28.37
C ALA A 928 23.82 49.99 27.30
N THR A 929 22.94 50.92 27.73
CA THR A 929 22.75 52.34 27.29
C THR A 929 22.40 52.71 25.82
N VAL A 930 21.19 53.22 25.47
CA VAL A 930 20.62 54.61 25.60
C VAL A 930 21.01 55.54 24.41
N PRO A 931 20.19 56.50 23.89
CA PRO A 931 18.74 56.57 23.58
C PRO A 931 18.45 57.34 22.24
N PHE A 932 17.19 57.81 22.06
CA PHE A 932 16.70 58.84 21.09
C PHE A 932 16.51 58.37 19.63
N GLU A 933 15.45 58.72 18.87
CA GLU A 933 14.55 59.87 18.87
C GLU A 933 13.28 59.54 18.04
N SER A 934 12.12 60.04 18.49
CA SER A 934 10.78 59.74 17.95
C SER A 934 10.25 60.85 17.03
N ARG A 935 9.58 60.49 15.90
CA ARG A 935 8.51 61.29 15.27
C ARG A 935 7.64 60.43 14.31
N PRO A 936 6.32 60.73 14.17
CA PRO A 936 5.31 59.79 13.64
C PRO A 936 4.94 60.02 12.16
N PRO A 937 4.22 59.10 11.49
CA PRO A 937 3.72 59.32 10.14
C PRO A 937 2.24 59.76 10.09
N GLN A 938 1.97 60.54 9.06
CA GLN A 938 0.67 61.08 8.66
C GLN A 938 -0.23 60.01 8.00
N ARG A 939 -1.52 60.09 8.33
CA ARG A 939 -2.66 59.55 7.55
C ARG A 939 -2.89 60.36 6.26
N ARG A 940 -3.34 59.65 5.22
CA ARG A 940 -4.35 60.06 4.20
C ARG A 940 -4.60 58.81 3.33
N ASP A 941 -5.77 58.18 3.44
CA ASP A 941 -7.05 58.51 2.80
C ASP A 941 -7.18 57.93 1.39
N LEU A 942 -8.31 57.24 1.24
CA LEU A 942 -8.88 56.60 0.06
C LEU A 942 -9.17 57.61 -1.06
N ASP A 943 -9.12 57.15 -2.31
CA ASP A 943 -10.31 57.09 -3.16
C ASP A 943 -10.07 56.36 -4.51
N MET A 944 -11.14 55.68 -4.93
CA MET A 944 -11.44 54.91 -6.16
C MET A 944 -10.88 53.49 -6.33
#